data_AF-A0AAW1JCH9-F1
#
_entry.id   AF-A0AAW1JCH9-F1
#
_cell.length_a   1.000
_cell.length_b   1.000
_cell.length_c   1.000
_cell.angle_alpha   90.00
_cell.angle_beta   90.00
_cell.angle_gamma   90.00
#
_symmetry.space_group_name_H-M   'P 1'
#
loop_
_entity.id
_entity.type
_entity.pdbx_description
1 polymer ?
#
loop_
_entity_poly.entity_id
_entity_poly.type
_entity_poly.pdbx_seq_one_letter_code
_entity_poly.pdbx_strand_id
1 'polypeptide(L)'
;MFTTSKVLLLFYSLFTFIYFVLPFVVSSAEQPLRRVAYTLGKPFVGDDGIIYVCSEKFVYGFTSNGSMLWNIHLNYTCNGNIAPVYGGKWKVYIVAENRVLKIGSLRAEMVEPTIELVFGNESSEAKTEEIIGIATSMITSSIYINVEDKGLLAYSLRGHLRWSVAPMVNKSGYTQGCKANVSDCRFISAPVIDYCDSIIYISNNQGELYSISARRPHFKWIQSLSSFGEEFTATPGNNGFLYVTVPSKAVVLALDVSTGDVLWDKRIGPLSSPRHLPVVDSNGWISIGSLDGYLYSISPEGTLKKFTKSSPLNSVIQVSPVLDCSGYAVYISQTQMEGKSSRVIDDYTFVSAFKPKSVLFSLLVPATESFYWSESYPGQFGSNYSRSDLLKFILDEEMILAFIAAAKIGNPLPCRSTRLKLSFSCSAQKPRSVSVYTGNERAILLFLLFETVVLVVFAIVVRFCWIFWGKRKLQNQNLGRFLEKRHSLRLKKKEYDRTISELEQKAANDASTSNVLENLTTLVRERQGVQRKLSTTYSLGRDKNKNNNVQQKDLLPIYDGSTRSYSFRGSKNETVTIFHTFNDAYSGDESSPETNSSEHDLVTEIELTSKAKGKAKCNAFVDDTDSSDEDGNWGDFYWGYSGSSSESMSPLYHFHDGDEDRNMSSNDGRRCLNRRSWSLSN
;
A
#
# COMPACT_ATOMS: atom_id res chain seq x y z
N MET A 1 90.14 -59.81 -18.71
CA MET A 1 89.99 -58.63 -17.83
C MET A 1 89.39 -57.43 -18.61
N PHE A 2 88.28 -57.61 -19.34
CA PHE A 2 87.73 -56.56 -20.23
C PHE A 2 86.18 -56.47 -20.26
N THR A 3 85.50 -57.28 -19.44
CA THR A 3 84.01 -57.38 -19.42
C THR A 3 83.36 -56.56 -18.30
N THR A 4 84.07 -56.29 -17.20
CA THR A 4 83.55 -55.54 -16.05
C THR A 4 83.50 -54.02 -16.28
N SER A 5 84.43 -53.46 -17.05
CA SER A 5 84.51 -52.01 -17.31
C SER A 5 83.34 -51.48 -18.15
N LYS A 6 82.89 -52.23 -19.18
CA LYS A 6 81.76 -51.83 -20.03
C LYS A 6 80.42 -51.81 -19.28
N VAL A 7 80.23 -52.71 -18.33
CA VAL A 7 79.02 -52.75 -17.49
C VAL A 7 78.98 -51.54 -16.56
N LEU A 8 80.11 -51.18 -15.93
CA LEU A 8 80.18 -50.02 -15.05
C LEU A 8 79.87 -48.70 -15.78
N LEU A 9 80.37 -48.53 -17.01
CA LEU A 9 80.10 -47.38 -17.87
C LEU A 9 78.63 -47.28 -18.29
N LEU A 10 77.98 -48.41 -18.61
CA LEU A 10 76.54 -48.45 -18.90
C LEU A 10 75.71 -48.08 -17.67
N PHE A 11 76.06 -48.58 -16.48
CA PHE A 11 75.39 -48.17 -15.25
C PHE A 11 75.56 -46.68 -14.95
N TYR A 12 76.77 -46.12 -15.09
CA TYR A 12 77.00 -44.69 -14.91
C TYR A 12 76.23 -43.83 -15.92
N SER A 13 76.15 -44.27 -17.18
CA SER A 13 75.36 -43.61 -18.23
C SER A 13 73.86 -43.67 -17.97
N LEU A 14 73.34 -44.79 -17.45
CA LEU A 14 71.92 -44.90 -17.10
C LEU A 14 71.59 -44.02 -15.88
N PHE A 15 72.48 -44.00 -14.87
CA PHE A 15 72.28 -43.22 -13.66
C PHE A 15 72.31 -41.72 -13.93
N THR A 16 73.23 -41.23 -14.77
CA THR A 16 73.25 -39.82 -15.18
C THR A 16 72.05 -39.45 -16.05
N PHE A 17 71.60 -40.33 -16.95
CA PHE A 17 70.36 -40.09 -17.71
C PHE A 17 69.14 -40.02 -16.79
N ILE A 18 69.03 -40.90 -15.80
CA ILE A 18 67.93 -40.87 -14.82
C ILE A 18 67.98 -39.63 -13.92
N TYR A 19 69.16 -39.23 -13.43
CA TYR A 19 69.28 -38.07 -12.52
C TYR A 19 69.21 -36.70 -13.21
N PHE A 20 69.67 -36.58 -14.47
CA PHE A 20 69.65 -35.31 -15.20
C PHE A 20 68.52 -35.16 -16.21
N VAL A 21 67.96 -36.24 -16.78
CA VAL A 21 66.95 -36.15 -17.84
C VAL A 21 65.52 -36.34 -17.33
N LEU A 22 65.25 -37.21 -16.34
CA LEU A 22 63.88 -37.30 -15.77
C LEU A 22 63.37 -35.98 -15.18
N PRO A 23 64.16 -35.16 -14.46
CA PRO A 23 63.67 -33.86 -13.98
C PRO A 23 63.24 -32.93 -15.12
N PHE A 24 63.94 -32.96 -16.26
CA PHE A 24 63.61 -32.14 -17.43
C PHE A 24 62.40 -32.69 -18.21
N VAL A 25 62.23 -34.01 -18.30
CA VAL A 25 61.06 -34.62 -18.98
C VAL A 25 59.79 -34.46 -18.13
N VAL A 26 59.87 -34.61 -16.81
CA VAL A 26 58.74 -34.40 -15.88
C VAL A 26 58.36 -32.91 -15.78
N SER A 27 59.31 -31.98 -15.92
CA SER A 27 59.07 -30.53 -15.84
C SER A 27 58.57 -29.88 -17.16
N SER A 28 58.24 -30.67 -18.19
CA SER A 28 57.77 -30.15 -19.49
C SER A 28 56.29 -30.39 -19.81
N ALA A 29 55.53 -30.95 -18.85
CA ALA A 29 54.11 -31.31 -19.03
C ALA A 29 53.13 -30.62 -18.05
N GLU A 30 53.56 -29.57 -17.35
CA GLU A 30 52.65 -28.55 -16.82
C GLU A 30 52.92 -27.21 -17.52
N GLN A 31 52.42 -27.09 -18.76
CA GLN A 31 51.94 -25.77 -19.16
C GLN A 31 50.96 -25.33 -18.07
N PRO A 32 51.08 -24.11 -17.50
CA PRO A 32 50.08 -23.63 -16.56
C PRO A 32 48.76 -23.64 -17.32
N LEU A 33 47.87 -24.59 -16.96
CA LEU A 33 46.57 -24.71 -17.58
C LEU A 33 45.94 -23.34 -17.44
N ARG A 34 45.83 -22.63 -18.56
CA ARG A 34 45.47 -21.20 -18.59
C ARG A 34 44.01 -21.13 -18.20
N ARG A 35 43.75 -21.18 -16.89
CA ARG A 35 42.42 -21.32 -16.29
C ARG A 35 41.61 -20.18 -16.88
N VAL A 36 40.69 -20.54 -17.78
CA VAL A 36 39.68 -19.62 -18.28
C VAL A 36 38.79 -19.37 -17.06
N ALA A 37 39.17 -18.36 -16.30
CA ALA A 37 38.54 -18.01 -15.04
C ALA A 37 37.29 -17.23 -15.40
N TYR A 38 36.15 -17.92 -15.37
CA TYR A 38 34.88 -17.36 -15.78
C TYR A 38 34.47 -16.22 -14.84
N THR A 39 34.03 -15.10 -15.39
CA THR A 39 33.47 -13.98 -14.64
C THR A 39 32.01 -14.28 -14.32
N LEU A 40 31.61 -14.22 -13.05
CA LEU A 40 30.22 -14.43 -12.66
C LEU A 40 29.38 -13.17 -12.92
N GLY A 41 28.14 -13.32 -13.41
CA GLY A 41 27.17 -12.22 -13.50
C GLY A 41 26.54 -11.93 -12.13
N LYS A 42 25.72 -10.89 -12.00
CA LYS A 42 25.21 -10.44 -10.69
C LYS A 42 24.51 -11.56 -9.88
N PRO A 43 24.76 -11.65 -8.56
CA PRO A 43 24.21 -12.72 -7.74
C PRO A 43 22.80 -12.39 -7.25
N PHE A 44 21.99 -13.44 -7.04
CA PHE A 44 20.76 -13.37 -6.27
C PHE A 44 20.83 -14.36 -5.10
N VAL A 45 20.68 -13.86 -3.87
CA VAL A 45 20.67 -14.67 -2.65
C VAL A 45 19.21 -15.03 -2.31
N GLY A 46 18.88 -16.32 -2.34
CA GLY A 46 17.55 -16.81 -2.00
C GLY A 46 17.30 -16.94 -0.49
N ASP A 47 16.02 -16.92 -0.09
CA ASP A 47 15.56 -17.24 1.28
C ASP A 47 15.94 -18.67 1.72
N ASP A 48 16.27 -19.54 0.76
CA ASP A 48 16.77 -20.90 0.94
C ASP A 48 18.28 -20.97 1.26
N GLY A 49 19.00 -19.85 1.20
CA GLY A 49 20.45 -19.79 1.38
C GLY A 49 21.26 -20.24 0.15
N ILE A 50 20.58 -20.45 -1.00
CA ILE A 50 21.23 -20.73 -2.28
C ILE A 50 21.54 -19.41 -2.97
N ILE A 51 22.73 -19.32 -3.56
CA ILE A 51 23.15 -18.17 -4.37
C ILE A 51 23.01 -18.57 -5.83
N TYR A 52 22.13 -17.84 -6.52
CA TYR A 52 21.78 -18.05 -7.92
C TYR A 52 22.55 -17.06 -8.79
N VAL A 53 23.23 -17.57 -9.82
CA VAL A 53 24.05 -16.75 -10.72
C VAL A 53 23.86 -17.19 -12.17
N CYS A 54 23.70 -16.24 -13.10
CA CYS A 54 23.77 -16.50 -14.54
C CYS A 54 25.11 -15.96 -15.06
N SER A 55 25.89 -16.78 -15.77
CA SER A 55 27.07 -16.33 -16.50
C SER A 55 27.27 -17.12 -17.78
N GLU A 56 27.70 -16.45 -18.84
CA GLU A 56 27.87 -17.00 -20.18
C GLU A 56 26.63 -17.79 -20.64
N LYS A 57 26.72 -19.11 -20.80
CA LYS A 57 25.58 -19.99 -21.13
C LYS A 57 25.15 -20.88 -19.96
N PHE A 58 25.48 -20.51 -18.73
CA PHE A 58 25.26 -21.35 -17.57
C PHE A 58 24.55 -20.61 -16.44
N VAL A 59 23.62 -21.31 -15.80
CA VAL A 59 23.07 -20.92 -14.50
C VAL A 59 23.66 -21.80 -13.43
N TYR A 60 24.20 -21.18 -12.39
CA TYR A 60 24.85 -21.83 -11.27
C TYR A 60 24.03 -21.64 -10.00
N GLY A 61 23.91 -22.71 -9.21
CA GLY A 61 23.44 -22.66 -7.83
C GLY A 61 24.61 -23.00 -6.90
N PHE A 62 24.96 -22.08 -6.02
CA PHE A 62 25.99 -22.29 -5.01
C PHE A 62 25.40 -22.38 -3.59
N THR A 63 26.02 -23.19 -2.74
CA THR A 63 25.79 -23.11 -1.29
C THR A 63 26.41 -21.84 -0.72
N SER A 64 25.97 -21.44 0.47
CA SER A 64 26.60 -20.38 1.28
C SER A 64 28.08 -20.63 1.63
N ASN A 65 28.65 -21.79 1.30
CA ASN A 65 30.06 -22.11 1.53
C ASN A 65 30.89 -22.07 0.22
N GLY A 66 30.29 -21.69 -0.90
CA GLY A 66 30.94 -21.62 -2.21
C GLY A 66 31.06 -22.97 -2.95
N SER A 67 30.43 -24.04 -2.46
CA SER A 67 30.33 -25.31 -3.19
C SER A 67 29.25 -25.21 -4.26
N MET A 68 29.50 -25.77 -5.44
CA MET A 68 28.48 -25.81 -6.50
C MET A 68 27.47 -26.92 -6.22
N LEU A 69 26.18 -26.57 -6.11
CA LEU A 69 25.09 -27.56 -6.01
C LEU A 69 24.75 -28.15 -7.38
N TRP A 70 24.70 -27.30 -8.40
CA TRP A 70 24.35 -27.66 -9.76
C TRP A 70 24.79 -26.55 -10.73
N ASN A 71 24.93 -26.92 -12.00
CA ASN A 71 24.98 -25.99 -13.12
C ASN A 71 23.97 -26.44 -14.19
N ILE A 72 23.46 -25.48 -14.95
CA ILE A 72 22.42 -25.70 -15.98
C ILE A 72 22.89 -25.00 -17.24
N HIS A 73 23.09 -25.75 -18.32
CA HIS A 73 23.41 -25.18 -19.62
C HIS A 73 22.15 -24.59 -20.27
N LEU A 74 22.28 -23.37 -20.80
CA LEU A 74 21.27 -22.65 -21.55
C LEU A 74 21.63 -22.61 -23.03
N ASN A 75 20.62 -22.61 -23.90
CA ASN A 75 20.83 -22.39 -25.33
C ASN A 75 21.20 -20.93 -25.66
N TYR A 76 21.02 -20.01 -24.70
CA TYR A 76 21.14 -18.56 -24.84
C TYR A 76 22.19 -17.99 -23.87
N THR A 77 22.79 -16.84 -24.20
CA THR A 77 23.77 -16.19 -23.31
C THR A 77 23.12 -15.32 -22.23
N CYS A 78 23.38 -15.59 -20.96
CA CYS A 78 23.02 -14.78 -19.80
C CYS A 78 23.33 -13.29 -19.96
N ASN A 79 22.38 -12.41 -19.63
CA ASN A 79 22.68 -11.00 -19.41
C ASN A 79 23.21 -10.81 -17.98
N GLY A 80 24.53 -10.89 -17.80
CA GLY A 80 25.19 -10.83 -16.50
C GLY A 80 24.99 -9.52 -15.71
N ASN A 81 24.45 -8.46 -16.32
CA ASN A 81 24.13 -7.20 -15.64
C ASN A 81 22.80 -7.24 -14.86
N ILE A 82 21.90 -8.17 -15.22
CA ILE A 82 20.59 -8.33 -14.58
C ILE A 82 20.66 -9.53 -13.63
N ALA A 83 20.55 -9.26 -12.33
CA ALA A 83 20.52 -10.31 -11.32
C ALA A 83 19.29 -11.23 -11.53
N PRO A 84 19.39 -12.55 -11.27
CA PRO A 84 18.23 -13.43 -11.28
C PRO A 84 17.16 -12.97 -10.27
N VAL A 85 15.88 -13.21 -10.56
CA VAL A 85 14.75 -12.72 -9.74
C VAL A 85 13.91 -13.86 -9.19
N TYR A 86 13.56 -13.75 -7.91
CA TYR A 86 12.83 -14.77 -7.14
C TYR A 86 11.46 -15.13 -7.75
N GLY A 87 11.31 -16.37 -8.20
CA GLY A 87 10.06 -16.88 -8.80
C GLY A 87 9.12 -17.61 -7.85
N GLY A 88 9.38 -17.57 -6.54
CA GLY A 88 8.78 -18.47 -5.55
C GLY A 88 9.74 -19.61 -5.19
N LYS A 89 9.30 -20.52 -4.29
CA LYS A 89 10.12 -21.67 -3.85
C LYS A 89 10.63 -22.47 -5.05
N TRP A 90 11.95 -22.66 -5.12
CA TRP A 90 12.66 -23.43 -6.15
C TRP A 90 12.42 -22.95 -7.60
N LYS A 91 12.12 -21.66 -7.77
CA LYS A 91 11.88 -21.02 -9.06
C LYS A 91 12.63 -19.70 -9.16
N VAL A 92 13.28 -19.46 -10.28
CA VAL A 92 14.03 -18.22 -10.54
C VAL A 92 13.75 -17.78 -11.98
N TYR A 93 13.53 -16.48 -12.17
CA TYR A 93 13.40 -15.85 -13.48
C TYR A 93 14.73 -15.19 -13.85
N ILE A 94 15.16 -15.36 -15.10
CA ILE A 94 16.49 -14.96 -15.54
C ILE A 94 16.41 -14.37 -16.94
N VAL A 95 17.22 -13.34 -17.20
CA VAL A 95 17.33 -12.73 -18.53
C VAL A 95 18.54 -13.31 -19.25
N ALA A 96 18.31 -13.91 -20.41
CA ALA A 96 19.35 -14.37 -21.32
C ALA A 96 19.07 -13.79 -22.71
N GLU A 97 20.08 -13.14 -23.30
CA GLU A 97 19.96 -12.27 -24.47
C GLU A 97 18.80 -11.28 -24.24
N ASN A 98 17.72 -11.40 -25.02
CA ASN A 98 16.49 -10.62 -24.92
C ASN A 98 15.27 -11.52 -24.62
N ARG A 99 15.46 -12.53 -23.76
CA ARG A 99 14.46 -13.53 -23.39
C ARG A 99 14.37 -13.65 -21.87
N VAL A 100 13.16 -13.84 -21.35
CA VAL A 100 12.96 -14.18 -19.93
C VAL A 100 12.68 -15.67 -19.82
N LEU A 101 13.58 -16.36 -19.15
CA LEU A 101 13.47 -17.78 -18.83
C LEU A 101 13.02 -17.95 -17.38
N LYS A 102 12.09 -18.88 -17.16
CA LYS A 102 11.73 -19.39 -15.84
C LYS A 102 12.42 -20.73 -15.66
N ILE A 103 13.29 -20.83 -14.67
CA ILE A 103 13.88 -22.10 -14.23
C ILE A 103 13.12 -22.57 -12.99
N GLY A 104 12.73 -23.83 -12.99
CA GLY A 104 12.00 -24.47 -11.88
C GLY A 104 12.55 -25.85 -11.54
N SER A 105 12.02 -26.42 -10.45
CA SER A 105 12.39 -27.75 -9.93
C SER A 105 13.85 -27.85 -9.44
N LEU A 106 14.34 -26.79 -8.79
CA LEU A 106 15.70 -26.70 -8.24
C LEU A 106 15.88 -27.49 -6.91
N ARG A 107 15.37 -28.73 -6.87
CA ARG A 107 15.49 -29.65 -5.73
C ARG A 107 16.73 -30.53 -5.92
N ALA A 108 17.49 -30.76 -4.86
CA ALA A 108 18.80 -31.42 -4.90
C ALA A 108 18.80 -32.93 -5.27
N GLU A 109 17.67 -33.50 -5.69
CA GLU A 109 17.53 -34.95 -5.93
C GLU A 109 16.69 -35.23 -7.20
N MET A 110 17.38 -35.60 -8.28
CA MET A 110 16.89 -36.38 -9.44
C MET A 110 15.67 -35.85 -10.23
N VAL A 111 15.52 -34.54 -10.43
CA VAL A 111 14.63 -34.01 -11.48
C VAL A 111 15.40 -32.98 -12.30
N GLU A 112 15.43 -33.15 -13.63
CA GLU A 112 16.03 -32.16 -14.53
C GLU A 112 15.32 -30.81 -14.37
N PRO A 113 16.06 -29.69 -14.33
CA PRO A 113 15.48 -28.38 -14.10
C PRO A 113 14.59 -27.97 -15.27
N THR A 114 13.34 -27.63 -14.98
CA THR A 114 12.37 -27.23 -16.01
C THR A 114 12.69 -25.81 -16.47
N ILE A 115 13.11 -25.65 -17.73
CA ILE A 115 13.35 -24.35 -18.36
C ILE A 115 12.13 -24.01 -19.24
N GLU A 116 11.40 -22.96 -18.86
CA GLU A 116 10.24 -22.46 -19.61
C GLU A 116 10.54 -21.06 -20.16
N LEU A 117 10.27 -20.83 -21.46
CA LEU A 117 10.31 -19.48 -22.06
C LEU A 117 9.05 -18.71 -21.67
N VAL A 118 9.22 -17.53 -21.05
CA VAL A 118 8.11 -16.69 -20.55
C VAL A 118 7.90 -15.46 -21.44
N PHE A 119 8.99 -14.93 -21.98
CA PHE A 119 8.99 -13.77 -22.87
C PHE A 119 10.17 -13.83 -23.82
N GLY A 120 10.00 -13.27 -25.02
CA GLY A 120 10.92 -13.38 -26.14
C GLY A 120 10.40 -14.35 -27.20
N ASN A 121 10.89 -14.23 -28.43
CA ASN A 121 10.59 -15.14 -29.53
C ASN A 121 11.65 -16.25 -29.60
N GLU A 122 11.31 -17.43 -30.12
CA GLU A 122 12.27 -18.52 -30.30
C GLU A 122 13.26 -18.22 -31.45
N SER A 123 12.78 -17.63 -32.54
CA SER A 123 13.57 -17.31 -33.75
C SER A 123 14.42 -16.04 -33.60
N SER A 124 15.69 -16.12 -33.99
CA SER A 124 16.70 -15.05 -33.88
C SER A 124 16.57 -13.90 -34.89
N GLU A 125 15.55 -13.88 -35.75
CA GLU A 125 15.40 -12.90 -36.85
C GLU A 125 14.55 -11.68 -36.49
N ALA A 126 13.96 -11.63 -35.29
CA ALA A 126 13.19 -10.48 -34.83
C ALA A 126 14.10 -9.35 -34.35
N LYS A 127 13.71 -8.10 -34.64
CA LYS A 127 14.35 -6.87 -34.12
C LYS A 127 14.55 -7.01 -32.61
N THR A 128 15.78 -6.83 -32.12
CA THR A 128 16.18 -7.18 -30.75
C THR A 128 15.51 -6.30 -29.71
N GLU A 129 14.49 -6.85 -29.04
CA GLU A 129 13.73 -6.18 -27.98
C GLU A 129 14.54 -6.13 -26.68
N GLU A 130 15.31 -5.06 -26.45
CA GLU A 130 16.18 -4.96 -25.27
C GLU A 130 15.39 -4.97 -23.95
N ILE A 131 15.70 -5.96 -23.09
CA ILE A 131 15.13 -6.08 -21.75
C ILE A 131 15.97 -5.28 -20.77
N ILE A 132 15.39 -4.20 -20.27
CA ILE A 132 16.04 -3.28 -19.31
C ILE A 132 16.02 -3.87 -17.89
N GLY A 133 14.98 -4.62 -17.55
CA GLY A 133 14.90 -5.30 -16.26
C GLY A 133 13.57 -5.99 -16.00
N ILE A 134 13.57 -6.86 -15.00
CA ILE A 134 12.43 -7.67 -14.58
C ILE A 134 12.19 -7.57 -13.08
N ALA A 135 10.94 -7.70 -12.66
CA ALA A 135 10.57 -7.84 -11.25
C ALA A 135 9.31 -8.72 -11.10
N THR A 136 9.17 -9.38 -9.95
CA THR A 136 8.12 -10.38 -9.72
C THR A 136 7.33 -10.08 -8.46
N SER A 137 6.02 -10.24 -8.49
CA SER A 137 5.17 -10.14 -7.29
C SER A 137 4.35 -11.41 -7.13
N MET A 138 4.63 -12.15 -6.06
CA MET A 138 3.88 -13.36 -5.70
C MET A 138 2.44 -13.00 -5.29
N ILE A 139 2.25 -11.86 -4.62
CA ILE A 139 0.94 -11.33 -4.19
C ILE A 139 0.00 -11.12 -5.39
N THR A 140 0.53 -10.53 -6.47
CA THR A 140 -0.26 -10.37 -7.71
C THR A 140 -0.17 -11.58 -8.64
N SER A 141 0.71 -12.55 -8.35
CA SER A 141 1.03 -13.70 -9.21
C SER A 141 1.38 -13.28 -10.64
N SER A 142 2.25 -12.27 -10.74
CA SER A 142 2.74 -11.68 -11.99
C SER A 142 4.25 -11.47 -12.00
N ILE A 143 4.83 -11.47 -13.20
CA ILE A 143 6.15 -10.92 -13.53
C ILE A 143 5.96 -9.67 -14.39
N TYR A 144 6.77 -8.65 -14.14
CA TYR A 144 6.79 -7.38 -14.83
C TYR A 144 8.12 -7.23 -15.55
N ILE A 145 8.07 -6.91 -16.83
CA ILE A 145 9.22 -6.88 -17.74
C ILE A 145 9.22 -5.50 -18.38
N ASN A 146 10.27 -4.71 -18.18
CA ASN A 146 10.46 -3.48 -18.95
C ASN A 146 11.30 -3.78 -20.20
N VAL A 147 10.77 -3.40 -21.35
CA VAL A 147 11.36 -3.62 -22.68
C VAL A 147 11.45 -2.25 -23.36
N GLU A 148 12.64 -1.88 -23.83
CA GLU A 148 12.96 -0.50 -24.24
C GLU A 148 11.94 0.10 -25.24
N ASP A 149 11.68 -0.61 -26.33
CA ASP A 149 10.75 -0.19 -27.41
C ASP A 149 9.25 -0.40 -27.07
N LYS A 150 8.90 -1.18 -26.03
CA LYS A 150 7.51 -1.58 -25.71
C LYS A 150 6.97 -1.05 -24.38
N GLY A 151 7.83 -0.54 -23.51
CA GLY A 151 7.51 -0.16 -22.16
C GLY A 151 7.29 -1.36 -21.23
N LEU A 152 6.43 -1.18 -20.23
CA LEU A 152 6.24 -2.12 -19.14
C LEU A 152 5.14 -3.15 -19.45
N LEU A 153 5.52 -4.43 -19.47
CA LEU A 153 4.64 -5.57 -19.73
C LEU A 153 4.40 -6.35 -18.43
N ALA A 154 3.14 -6.69 -18.14
CA ALA A 154 2.76 -7.53 -17.01
C ALA A 154 2.28 -8.90 -17.48
N TYR A 155 3.05 -9.94 -17.20
CA TYR A 155 2.68 -11.34 -17.45
C TYR A 155 2.26 -12.01 -16.15
N SER A 156 1.34 -12.97 -16.20
CA SER A 156 1.10 -13.89 -15.09
C SER A 156 2.29 -14.85 -14.93
N LEU A 157 2.54 -15.38 -13.72
CA LEU A 157 3.54 -16.45 -13.49
C LEU A 157 3.25 -17.76 -14.26
N ARG A 158 2.14 -17.82 -15.01
CA ARG A 158 1.78 -18.89 -15.97
C ARG A 158 2.14 -18.58 -17.44
N GLY A 159 2.76 -17.43 -17.74
CA GLY A 159 3.18 -17.05 -19.09
C GLY A 159 2.16 -16.24 -19.92
N HIS A 160 0.98 -15.92 -19.40
CA HIS A 160 -0.01 -15.11 -20.13
C HIS A 160 0.14 -13.61 -19.86
N LEU A 161 0.19 -12.79 -20.92
CA LEU A 161 0.14 -11.32 -20.81
C LEU A 161 -1.20 -10.87 -20.18
N ARG A 162 -1.13 -9.98 -19.20
CA ARG A 162 -2.29 -9.39 -18.50
C ARG A 162 -2.58 -7.97 -18.92
N TRP A 163 -1.54 -7.15 -19.01
CA TRP A 163 -1.61 -5.77 -19.47
C TRP A 163 -0.22 -5.28 -19.89
N SER A 164 -0.20 -4.20 -20.67
CA SER A 164 1.01 -3.45 -21.05
C SER A 164 0.76 -1.96 -20.88
N VAL A 165 1.81 -1.18 -20.62
CA VAL A 165 1.73 0.28 -20.53
C VAL A 165 3.02 0.92 -21.06
N ALA A 166 2.86 1.88 -21.95
CA ALA A 166 3.94 2.74 -22.44
C ALA A 166 4.08 3.99 -21.54
N PRO A 167 5.19 4.74 -21.60
CA PRO A 167 5.38 5.97 -20.80
C PRO A 167 4.32 7.03 -21.06
N MET A 168 3.88 7.18 -22.31
CA MET A 168 2.77 8.06 -22.70
C MET A 168 1.48 7.26 -22.88
N VAL A 169 0.41 7.67 -22.20
CA VAL A 169 -0.92 7.06 -22.31
C VAL A 169 -1.98 8.14 -22.56
N ASN A 170 -2.67 8.04 -23.69
CA ASN A 170 -3.76 8.96 -24.03
C ASN A 170 -5.09 8.47 -23.44
N LYS A 171 -5.68 9.26 -22.53
CA LYS A 171 -7.02 9.03 -21.97
C LYS A 171 -7.92 10.22 -22.26
N SER A 172 -9.04 9.99 -22.96
CA SER A 172 -10.08 10.99 -23.21
C SER A 172 -9.54 12.34 -23.72
N GLY A 173 -8.59 12.30 -24.68
CA GLY A 173 -7.96 13.49 -25.27
C GLY A 173 -6.78 14.10 -24.49
N TYR A 174 -6.48 13.60 -23.28
CA TYR A 174 -5.35 14.06 -22.47
C TYR A 174 -4.20 13.05 -22.48
N THR A 175 -3.00 13.51 -22.81
CA THR A 175 -1.73 12.79 -22.70
C THR A 175 -1.30 12.70 -21.23
N GLN A 176 -1.20 11.49 -20.68
CA GLN A 176 -0.60 11.23 -19.37
C GLN A 176 0.81 10.67 -19.54
N GLY A 177 1.79 11.30 -18.89
CA GLY A 177 3.20 10.91 -18.97
C GLY A 177 3.92 11.47 -20.19
N CYS A 178 5.20 11.79 -19.97
CA CYS A 178 6.09 12.52 -20.88
C CYS A 178 5.64 13.95 -21.14
N LYS A 179 6.59 14.88 -21.23
CA LYS A 179 6.31 16.24 -21.65
C LYS A 179 5.79 16.22 -23.10
N ALA A 180 4.73 16.99 -23.37
CA ALA A 180 4.24 17.18 -24.73
C ALA A 180 5.41 17.66 -25.62
N ASN A 181 5.50 17.10 -26.82
CA ASN A 181 6.58 17.26 -27.82
C ASN A 181 7.79 16.31 -27.71
N VAL A 182 7.81 15.32 -26.80
CA VAL A 182 8.83 14.24 -26.81
C VAL A 182 8.31 13.04 -27.60
N SER A 183 8.91 12.73 -28.75
CA SER A 183 8.54 11.58 -29.59
C SER A 183 9.23 10.26 -29.20
N ASP A 184 10.41 10.33 -28.58
CA ASP A 184 11.18 9.17 -28.10
C ASP A 184 11.19 9.14 -26.58
N CYS A 185 10.04 8.82 -25.98
CA CYS A 185 9.89 8.69 -24.54
C CYS A 185 9.79 7.21 -24.16
N ARG A 186 10.78 6.72 -23.40
CA ARG A 186 10.95 5.31 -23.05
C ARG A 186 11.28 5.13 -21.57
N PHE A 187 10.85 4.02 -20.97
CA PHE A 187 11.19 3.67 -19.60
C PHE A 187 12.62 3.13 -19.54
N ILE A 188 13.49 3.70 -18.70
CA ILE A 188 14.93 3.39 -18.67
C ILE A 188 15.38 2.60 -17.43
N SER A 189 14.51 2.39 -16.44
CA SER A 189 14.83 1.60 -15.26
C SER A 189 14.27 0.19 -15.31
N ALA A 190 14.85 -0.71 -14.52
CA ALA A 190 14.14 -1.92 -14.12
C ALA A 190 12.85 -1.52 -13.35
N PRO A 191 11.76 -2.30 -13.45
CA PRO A 191 10.57 -2.09 -12.64
C PRO A 191 10.86 -2.47 -11.18
N VAL A 192 10.36 -1.67 -10.24
CA VAL A 192 10.60 -1.84 -8.80
C VAL A 192 9.25 -1.94 -8.09
N ILE A 193 9.08 -2.87 -7.12
CA ILE A 193 7.76 -3.19 -6.56
C ILE A 193 7.69 -2.86 -5.07
N ASP A 194 6.70 -2.06 -4.67
CA ASP A 194 6.20 -2.02 -3.29
C ASP A 194 5.21 -3.18 -3.09
N TYR A 195 5.56 -4.09 -2.18
CA TYR A 195 4.77 -5.30 -1.92
C TYR A 195 3.56 -5.04 -1.01
N CYS A 196 3.59 -4.00 -0.17
CA CYS A 196 2.50 -3.66 0.73
C CYS A 196 1.30 -3.10 -0.05
N ASP A 197 1.54 -2.07 -0.86
CA ASP A 197 0.50 -1.41 -1.65
C ASP A 197 0.30 -2.02 -3.05
N SER A 198 1.12 -2.99 -3.45
CA SER A 198 1.14 -3.58 -4.80
C SER A 198 1.26 -2.50 -5.89
N ILE A 199 2.27 -1.64 -5.74
CA ILE A 199 2.62 -0.56 -6.68
C ILE A 199 3.93 -0.92 -7.39
N ILE A 200 4.04 -0.53 -8.66
CA ILE A 200 5.27 -0.61 -9.44
C ILE A 200 5.78 0.80 -9.68
N TYR A 201 7.06 1.01 -9.45
CA TYR A 201 7.81 2.22 -9.76
C TYR A 201 8.73 1.98 -10.95
N ILE A 202 8.78 2.96 -11.85
CA ILE A 202 9.60 2.93 -13.05
C ILE A 202 9.88 4.37 -13.52
N SER A 203 11.09 4.64 -14.01
CA SER A 203 11.47 5.98 -14.51
C SER A 203 11.64 6.01 -16.03
N ASN A 204 11.48 7.20 -16.62
CA ASN A 204 11.71 7.45 -18.05
C ASN A 204 12.98 8.28 -18.30
N ASN A 205 13.37 8.36 -19.58
CA ASN A 205 14.46 9.18 -20.09
C ASN A 205 14.24 10.71 -20.00
N GLN A 206 13.22 11.18 -19.29
CA GLN A 206 12.91 12.62 -19.10
C GLN A 206 12.98 13.04 -17.62
N GLY A 207 13.46 12.16 -16.75
CA GLY A 207 13.53 12.37 -15.31
C GLY A 207 12.17 12.34 -14.61
N GLU A 208 11.18 11.63 -15.14
CA GLU A 208 9.88 11.41 -14.50
C GLU A 208 9.83 10.01 -13.86
N LEU A 209 9.27 9.92 -12.66
CA LEU A 209 9.03 8.69 -11.92
C LEU A 209 7.53 8.37 -11.91
N TYR A 210 7.18 7.16 -12.34
CA TYR A 210 5.81 6.69 -12.50
C TYR A 210 5.45 5.76 -11.35
N SER A 211 4.26 5.95 -10.77
CA SER A 211 3.65 5.04 -9.80
C SER A 211 2.48 4.33 -10.47
N ILE A 212 2.58 3.02 -10.64
CA ILE A 212 1.66 2.21 -11.46
C ILE A 212 1.02 1.13 -10.59
N SER A 213 -0.29 0.91 -10.70
CA SER A 213 -0.90 -0.25 -10.02
C SER A 213 -0.41 -1.56 -10.61
N ALA A 214 0.09 -2.49 -9.78
CA ALA A 214 0.48 -3.82 -10.25
C ALA A 214 -0.71 -4.62 -10.85
N ARG A 215 -1.95 -4.25 -10.53
CA ARG A 215 -3.16 -4.96 -10.99
C ARG A 215 -3.73 -4.44 -12.31
N ARG A 216 -3.46 -3.19 -12.71
CA ARG A 216 -4.05 -2.55 -13.91
C ARG A 216 -3.10 -1.48 -14.46
N PRO A 217 -3.07 -1.22 -15.78
CA PRO A 217 -2.20 -0.23 -16.43
C PRO A 217 -2.70 1.21 -16.15
N HIS A 218 -2.61 1.64 -14.90
CA HIS A 218 -3.04 2.95 -14.44
C HIS A 218 -1.98 3.56 -13.53
N PHE A 219 -1.50 4.73 -13.96
CA PHE A 219 -0.66 5.61 -13.16
C PHE A 219 -1.46 6.18 -11.98
N LYS A 220 -1.07 5.90 -10.74
CA LYS A 220 -1.59 6.58 -9.53
C LYS A 220 -1.13 8.04 -9.53
N TRP A 221 0.15 8.26 -9.81
CA TRP A 221 0.79 9.57 -9.93
C TRP A 221 2.01 9.48 -10.84
N ILE A 222 2.48 10.64 -11.31
CA ILE A 222 3.73 10.80 -12.06
C ILE A 222 4.45 12.00 -11.44
N GLN A 223 5.69 11.81 -10.99
CA GLN A 223 6.48 12.84 -10.31
C GLN A 223 7.67 13.23 -11.19
N SER A 224 7.75 14.52 -11.54
CA SER A 224 8.87 15.07 -12.31
C SER A 224 10.05 15.38 -11.39
N LEU A 225 11.11 14.58 -11.46
CA LEU A 225 12.36 14.74 -10.71
C LEU A 225 13.50 15.35 -11.56
N SER A 226 13.21 15.79 -12.79
CA SER A 226 14.19 16.36 -13.74
C SER A 226 15.00 17.56 -13.22
N SER A 227 14.58 18.21 -12.12
CA SER A 227 15.38 19.23 -11.42
C SER A 227 16.58 18.65 -10.66
N PHE A 228 16.46 17.41 -10.18
CA PHE A 228 17.54 16.66 -9.55
C PHE A 228 18.41 15.95 -10.60
N GLY A 229 17.78 15.29 -11.58
CA GLY A 229 18.47 14.67 -12.71
C GLY A 229 17.55 13.80 -13.55
N GLU A 230 18.06 13.32 -14.68
CA GLU A 230 17.34 12.39 -15.57
C GLU A 230 17.56 10.93 -15.15
N GLU A 231 18.74 10.60 -14.63
CA GLU A 231 19.07 9.28 -14.08
C GLU A 231 18.94 9.23 -12.55
N PHE A 232 18.18 8.25 -12.06
CA PHE A 232 18.04 7.95 -10.64
C PHE A 232 17.51 6.53 -10.41
N THR A 233 17.79 5.99 -9.22
CA THR A 233 17.38 4.65 -8.79
C THR A 233 16.30 4.77 -7.72
N ALA A 234 15.16 4.12 -7.94
CA ALA A 234 14.06 4.04 -6.97
C ALA A 234 14.18 2.76 -6.13
N THR A 235 14.01 2.86 -4.82
CA THR A 235 14.06 1.73 -3.86
C THR A 235 12.87 1.79 -2.91
N PRO A 236 12.01 0.76 -2.82
CA PRO A 236 10.77 0.81 -2.07
C PRO A 236 11.05 0.45 -0.61
N GLY A 237 10.65 1.31 0.32
CA GLY A 237 10.83 1.03 1.75
C GLY A 237 9.86 -0.03 2.28
N ASN A 238 8.77 -0.31 1.57
CA ASN A 238 7.66 -1.17 2.03
C ASN A 238 7.11 -0.71 3.40
N ASN A 239 7.21 0.59 3.70
CA ASN A 239 6.89 1.25 4.97
C ASN A 239 6.08 2.54 4.76
N GLY A 240 5.53 2.74 3.55
CA GLY A 240 4.89 3.99 3.12
C GLY A 240 5.83 5.03 2.47
N PHE A 241 7.14 4.75 2.41
CA PHE A 241 8.13 5.62 1.75
C PHE A 241 8.74 4.95 0.51
N LEU A 242 8.95 5.76 -0.52
CA LEU A 242 9.74 5.41 -1.70
C LEU A 242 11.01 6.26 -1.68
N TYR A 243 12.17 5.62 -1.65
CA TYR A 243 13.43 6.34 -1.68
C TYR A 243 13.94 6.46 -3.12
N VAL A 244 14.46 7.63 -3.49
CA VAL A 244 15.04 7.87 -4.81
C VAL A 244 16.46 8.40 -4.64
N THR A 245 17.44 7.65 -5.13
CA THR A 245 18.84 8.04 -5.13
C THR A 245 19.20 8.65 -6.47
N VAL A 246 19.76 9.87 -6.46
CA VAL A 246 20.22 10.63 -7.62
C VAL A 246 21.76 10.66 -7.60
N PRO A 247 22.44 9.75 -8.33
CA PRO A 247 23.87 9.54 -8.19
C PRO A 247 24.71 10.75 -8.59
N SER A 248 24.31 11.43 -9.68
CA SER A 248 25.00 12.59 -10.24
C SER A 248 25.12 13.79 -9.28
N LYS A 249 24.16 13.95 -8.36
CA LYS A 249 24.16 15.02 -7.34
C LYS A 249 24.47 14.53 -5.92
N ALA A 250 24.71 13.22 -5.74
CA ALA A 250 24.86 12.58 -4.43
C ALA A 250 23.71 12.96 -3.46
N VAL A 251 22.47 12.79 -3.90
CA VAL A 251 21.26 13.08 -3.09
C VAL A 251 20.37 11.85 -2.98
N VAL A 252 19.80 11.64 -1.78
CA VAL A 252 18.69 10.72 -1.52
C VAL A 252 17.44 11.53 -1.20
N LEU A 253 16.36 11.25 -1.91
CA LEU A 253 15.02 11.77 -1.67
C LEU A 253 14.18 10.69 -0.99
N ALA A 254 13.26 11.07 -0.10
CA ALA A 254 12.13 10.23 0.28
C ALA A 254 10.83 10.83 -0.26
N LEU A 255 10.07 10.02 -0.98
CA LEU A 255 8.77 10.35 -1.55
C LEU A 255 7.68 9.59 -0.80
N ASP A 256 6.51 10.22 -0.72
CA ASP A 256 5.30 9.57 -0.24
C ASP A 256 4.79 8.54 -1.27
N VAL A 257 4.60 7.29 -0.85
CA VAL A 257 4.10 6.20 -1.71
C VAL A 257 2.73 6.53 -2.32
N SER A 258 1.87 7.25 -1.60
CA SER A 258 0.49 7.51 -2.00
C SER A 258 0.33 8.73 -2.92
N THR A 259 1.10 9.80 -2.71
CA THR A 259 0.98 11.05 -3.51
C THR A 259 2.14 11.30 -4.48
N GLY A 260 3.32 10.71 -4.25
CA GLY A 260 4.55 11.01 -4.99
C GLY A 260 5.25 12.30 -4.55
N ASP A 261 4.73 12.99 -3.54
CA ASP A 261 5.34 14.22 -3.03
C ASP A 261 6.66 13.92 -2.31
N VAL A 262 7.70 14.74 -2.57
CA VAL A 262 8.97 14.64 -1.86
C VAL A 262 8.79 15.15 -0.42
N LEU A 263 9.03 14.28 0.55
CA LEU A 263 8.91 14.56 1.99
C LEU A 263 10.19 15.16 2.56
N TRP A 264 11.35 14.67 2.11
CA TRP A 264 12.66 15.23 2.43
C TRP A 264 13.71 14.87 1.39
N ASP A 265 14.78 15.65 1.34
CA ASP A 265 16.04 15.34 0.66
C ASP A 265 17.23 15.37 1.64
N LYS A 266 18.26 14.58 1.33
CA LYS A 266 19.55 14.55 2.06
C LYS A 266 20.71 14.38 1.08
N ARG A 267 21.74 15.20 1.27
CA ARG A 267 23.03 15.04 0.58
C ARG A 267 23.85 13.93 1.25
N ILE A 268 24.42 13.08 0.42
CA ILE A 268 25.33 11.99 0.81
C ILE A 268 26.71 12.22 0.16
N GLY A 269 27.65 11.30 0.37
CA GLY A 269 28.95 11.34 -0.31
C GLY A 269 28.89 10.83 -1.77
N PRO A 270 29.95 11.06 -2.57
CA PRO A 270 30.02 10.65 -3.97
C PRO A 270 29.89 9.13 -4.15
N LEU A 271 29.04 8.70 -5.08
CA LEU A 271 28.79 7.28 -5.37
C LEU A 271 29.77 6.71 -6.41
N SER A 272 29.99 5.39 -6.36
CA SER A 272 30.89 4.67 -7.27
C SER A 272 30.36 4.53 -8.70
N SER A 273 29.03 4.47 -8.85
CA SER A 273 28.35 4.12 -10.10
C SER A 273 26.88 4.51 -10.02
N PRO A 274 26.22 4.88 -11.13
CA PRO A 274 24.76 5.07 -11.14
C PRO A 274 23.99 3.78 -10.83
N ARG A 275 24.63 2.61 -11.01
CA ARG A 275 24.06 1.29 -10.68
C ARG A 275 24.23 0.89 -9.21
N HIS A 276 24.79 1.76 -8.36
CA HIS A 276 24.92 1.49 -6.93
C HIS A 276 23.53 1.58 -6.26
N LEU A 277 23.01 0.42 -5.85
CA LEU A 277 21.72 0.29 -5.19
C LEU A 277 21.87 0.58 -3.69
N PRO A 278 20.99 1.41 -3.09
CA PRO A 278 20.86 1.47 -1.64
C PRO A 278 20.05 0.27 -1.13
N VAL A 279 20.18 -0.03 0.15
CA VAL A 279 19.38 -1.06 0.84
C VAL A 279 18.43 -0.39 1.84
N VAL A 280 17.24 -0.96 2.05
CA VAL A 280 16.32 -0.50 3.10
C VAL A 280 16.07 -1.63 4.09
N ASP A 281 16.23 -1.34 5.38
CA ASP A 281 15.97 -2.29 6.45
C ASP A 281 14.48 -2.36 6.84
N SER A 282 14.11 -3.31 7.70
CA SER A 282 12.73 -3.51 8.12
C SER A 282 12.20 -2.41 9.05
N ASN A 283 13.09 -1.59 9.61
CA ASN A 283 12.72 -0.37 10.34
C ASN A 283 12.56 0.84 9.40
N GLY A 284 12.83 0.69 8.10
CA GLY A 284 12.75 1.74 7.11
C GLY A 284 14.00 2.61 6.99
N TRP A 285 15.14 2.23 7.56
CA TRP A 285 16.39 2.95 7.34
C TRP A 285 16.94 2.61 5.97
N ILE A 286 17.19 3.64 5.15
CA ILE A 286 17.90 3.49 3.88
C ILE A 286 19.41 3.65 4.12
N SER A 287 20.21 2.67 3.73
CA SER A 287 21.67 2.66 3.82
C SER A 287 22.32 2.62 2.43
N ILE A 288 23.36 3.43 2.23
CA ILE A 288 24.10 3.54 0.97
C ILE A 288 25.59 3.78 1.19
N GLY A 289 26.43 3.13 0.37
CA GLY A 289 27.88 3.27 0.40
C GLY A 289 28.38 4.48 -0.40
N SER A 290 29.50 5.07 0.01
CA SER A 290 30.11 6.20 -0.68
C SER A 290 31.63 6.09 -0.80
N LEU A 291 32.18 6.69 -1.87
CA LEU A 291 33.62 6.80 -2.14
C LEU A 291 34.36 7.70 -1.12
N ASP A 292 33.65 8.50 -0.32
CA ASP A 292 34.27 9.19 0.82
C ASP A 292 34.63 8.24 1.99
N GLY A 293 34.24 6.97 1.92
CA GLY A 293 34.59 5.92 2.89
C GLY A 293 33.52 5.68 3.96
N TYR A 294 32.43 6.47 3.98
CA TYR A 294 31.34 6.30 4.92
C TYR A 294 30.18 5.50 4.32
N LEU A 295 29.52 4.71 5.16
CA LEU A 295 28.14 4.30 4.93
C LEU A 295 27.23 5.41 5.44
N TYR A 296 26.35 5.92 4.59
CA TYR A 296 25.29 6.85 4.95
C TYR A 296 24.03 6.06 5.23
N SER A 297 23.41 6.23 6.40
CA SER A 297 22.09 5.67 6.69
C SER A 297 21.12 6.76 7.11
N ILE A 298 19.91 6.77 6.55
CA ILE A 298 18.90 7.80 6.78
C ILE A 298 17.63 7.14 7.30
N SER A 299 17.07 7.65 8.41
CA SER A 299 15.80 7.16 8.97
C SER A 299 14.59 7.57 8.10
N PRO A 300 13.41 6.94 8.27
CA PRO A 300 12.17 7.38 7.61
C PRO A 300 11.84 8.87 7.84
N GLU A 301 12.18 9.40 9.00
CA GLU A 301 12.01 10.81 9.40
C GLU A 301 13.08 11.75 8.77
N GLY A 302 14.06 11.20 8.05
CA GLY A 302 15.14 11.96 7.42
C GLY A 302 16.36 12.19 8.31
N THR A 303 16.51 11.46 9.43
CA THR A 303 17.69 11.59 10.30
C THR A 303 18.89 10.89 9.66
N LEU A 304 19.88 11.66 9.21
CA LEU A 304 21.09 11.13 8.57
C LEU A 304 22.17 10.79 9.61
N LYS A 305 22.66 9.55 9.59
CA LYS A 305 23.84 9.06 10.32
C LYS A 305 24.93 8.62 9.35
N LYS A 306 26.20 8.72 9.75
CA LYS A 306 27.37 8.26 8.99
C LYS A 306 28.15 7.24 9.80
N PHE A 307 28.49 6.11 9.18
CA PHE A 307 29.21 5.02 9.83
C PHE A 307 30.51 4.71 9.08
N THR A 308 31.57 4.47 9.83
CA THR A 308 32.79 3.83 9.32
C THR A 308 33.46 3.04 10.42
N LYS A 309 34.07 1.91 10.07
CA LYS A 309 34.88 1.09 10.98
C LYS A 309 36.39 1.29 10.72
N SER A 310 36.74 1.59 9.47
CA SER A 310 38.09 1.94 9.02
C SER A 310 38.31 3.47 8.97
N SER A 311 39.57 3.90 8.83
CA SER A 311 39.90 5.31 8.63
C SER A 311 39.40 5.79 7.25
N PRO A 312 38.48 6.79 7.18
CA PRO A 312 37.83 7.22 5.95
C PRO A 312 38.78 7.97 5.01
N LEU A 313 39.96 8.39 5.48
CA LEU A 313 40.99 9.05 4.69
C LEU A 313 41.39 8.25 3.44
N ASN A 314 41.53 6.93 3.59
CA ASN A 314 41.99 6.03 2.52
C ASN A 314 41.04 4.86 2.25
N SER A 315 39.83 4.81 2.82
CA SER A 315 38.82 3.79 2.48
C SER A 315 37.76 4.33 1.52
N VAL A 316 37.16 3.41 0.75
CA VAL A 316 36.02 3.67 -0.16
C VAL A 316 34.97 2.58 0.05
N ILE A 317 33.68 2.90 -0.15
CA ILE A 317 32.65 1.88 -0.30
C ILE A 317 32.19 1.92 -1.76
N GLN A 318 32.54 0.90 -2.53
CA GLN A 318 32.24 0.81 -3.96
C GLN A 318 31.05 -0.12 -4.24
N VAL A 319 30.95 -1.21 -3.48
CA VAL A 319 29.90 -2.23 -3.56
C VAL A 319 28.65 -1.82 -2.77
N SER A 320 27.49 -2.16 -3.32
CA SER A 320 26.19 -1.92 -2.67
C SER A 320 26.05 -2.73 -1.36
N PRO A 321 25.54 -2.11 -0.28
CA PRO A 321 25.28 -2.82 0.97
C PRO A 321 24.21 -3.92 0.79
N VAL A 322 24.34 -5.02 1.53
CA VAL A 322 23.44 -6.19 1.45
C VAL A 322 22.65 -6.33 2.74
N LEU A 323 21.33 -6.53 2.64
CA LEU A 323 20.46 -6.72 3.81
C LEU A 323 20.71 -8.09 4.45
N ASP A 324 20.85 -8.12 5.77
CA ASP A 324 20.97 -9.36 6.52
C ASP A 324 19.66 -10.18 6.58
N CYS A 325 19.77 -11.47 6.88
CA CYS A 325 18.64 -12.38 7.07
C CYS A 325 17.66 -11.94 8.18
N SER A 326 18.11 -11.21 9.21
CA SER A 326 17.23 -10.63 10.25
C SER A 326 16.29 -9.56 9.69
N GLY A 327 16.71 -8.89 8.61
CA GLY A 327 16.05 -7.71 8.05
C GLY A 327 16.37 -6.41 8.77
N TYR A 328 17.24 -6.38 9.78
CA TYR A 328 17.60 -5.16 10.53
C TYR A 328 19.07 -4.77 10.40
N ALA A 329 19.95 -5.76 10.19
CA ALA A 329 21.36 -5.50 9.98
C ALA A 329 21.68 -5.40 8.48
N VAL A 330 22.82 -4.78 8.20
CA VAL A 330 23.33 -4.52 6.86
C VAL A 330 24.79 -4.94 6.82
N TYR A 331 25.11 -5.80 5.86
CA TYR A 331 26.49 -6.13 5.49
C TYR A 331 27.07 -5.06 4.58
N ILE A 332 28.26 -4.58 4.93
CA ILE A 332 28.98 -3.55 4.19
C ILE A 332 30.40 -4.00 3.87
N SER A 333 30.94 -3.45 2.79
CA SER A 333 32.32 -3.66 2.36
C SER A 333 33.04 -2.31 2.29
N GLN A 334 34.12 -2.14 3.06
CA GLN A 334 34.96 -0.94 3.04
C GLN A 334 36.34 -1.29 2.47
N THR A 335 36.61 -0.91 1.23
CA THR A 335 37.89 -1.20 0.57
C THR A 335 38.92 -0.14 0.95
N GLN A 336 39.99 -0.58 1.61
CA GLN A 336 41.13 0.25 1.99
C GLN A 336 42.10 0.36 0.82
N MET A 337 42.46 1.58 0.46
CA MET A 337 43.32 1.91 -0.68
C MET A 337 44.70 2.36 -0.18
N GLU A 338 45.72 2.25 -1.03
CA GLU A 338 47.07 2.81 -0.75
C GLU A 338 47.02 4.33 -0.52
N GLY A 339 46.09 5.00 -1.20
CA GLY A 339 45.78 6.41 -1.03
C GLY A 339 44.44 6.75 -1.68
N LYS A 340 43.87 7.89 -1.29
CA LYS A 340 42.69 8.48 -1.93
C LYS A 340 42.87 9.99 -2.08
N SER A 341 42.35 10.53 -3.16
CA SER A 341 42.24 11.98 -3.39
C SER A 341 40.84 12.30 -3.89
N SER A 342 40.27 13.40 -3.41
CA SER A 342 39.01 13.95 -3.90
C SER A 342 39.24 15.36 -4.45
N ARG A 343 38.50 15.70 -5.50
CA ARG A 343 38.47 17.04 -6.10
C ARG A 343 37.01 17.39 -6.38
N VAL A 344 36.58 18.54 -5.91
CA VAL A 344 35.28 19.11 -6.28
C VAL A 344 35.49 20.02 -7.48
N ILE A 345 34.74 19.80 -8.55
CA ILE A 345 34.73 20.63 -9.75
C ILE A 345 33.26 20.94 -10.03
N ASP A 346 32.90 22.21 -9.98
CA ASP A 346 31.51 22.69 -9.97
C ASP A 346 30.67 21.96 -8.90
N ASP A 347 29.52 21.38 -9.27
CA ASP A 347 28.66 20.59 -8.37
C ASP A 347 29.13 19.12 -8.18
N TYR A 348 30.18 18.67 -8.88
CA TYR A 348 30.58 17.26 -8.94
C TYR A 348 31.81 16.97 -8.08
N THR A 349 31.75 15.90 -7.28
CA THR A 349 32.89 15.41 -6.49
C THR A 349 33.53 14.20 -7.17
N PHE A 350 34.70 14.41 -7.77
CA PHE A 350 35.52 13.37 -8.36
C PHE A 350 36.42 12.74 -7.30
N VAL A 351 36.40 11.41 -7.17
CA VAL A 351 37.28 10.67 -6.26
C VAL A 351 38.20 9.77 -7.08
N SER A 352 39.50 9.92 -6.88
CA SER A 352 40.54 9.07 -7.47
C SER A 352 41.24 8.32 -6.34
N ALA A 353 41.21 6.99 -6.41
CA ALA A 353 41.82 6.10 -5.45
C ALA A 353 42.93 5.27 -6.09
N PHE A 354 43.98 4.97 -5.32
CA PHE A 354 45.11 4.14 -5.74
C PHE A 354 44.76 2.64 -5.60
N LYS A 355 45.74 1.74 -5.57
CA LYS A 355 45.47 0.29 -5.54
C LYS A 355 44.75 -0.11 -4.25
N PRO A 356 43.84 -1.09 -4.30
CA PRO A 356 43.26 -1.69 -3.11
C PRO A 356 44.33 -2.47 -2.35
N LYS A 357 44.38 -2.26 -1.03
CA LYS A 357 45.30 -2.90 -0.09
C LYS A 357 44.63 -4.07 0.65
N SER A 358 43.38 -3.88 1.06
CA SER A 358 42.56 -4.86 1.79
C SER A 358 41.10 -4.42 1.76
N VAL A 359 40.18 -5.34 2.06
CA VAL A 359 38.75 -5.05 2.16
C VAL A 359 38.29 -5.35 3.58
N LEU A 360 37.61 -4.42 4.25
CA LEU A 360 37.02 -4.63 5.57
C LEU A 360 35.53 -4.89 5.42
N PHE A 361 35.11 -6.13 5.60
CA PHE A 361 33.70 -6.48 5.69
C PHE A 361 33.18 -6.20 7.09
N SER A 362 31.93 -5.78 7.23
CA SER A 362 31.31 -5.53 8.54
C SER A 362 29.80 -5.72 8.54
N LEU A 363 29.26 -6.09 9.70
CA LEU A 363 27.83 -6.16 9.97
C LEU A 363 27.42 -5.04 10.94
N LEU A 364 26.49 -4.19 10.51
CA LEU A 364 26.01 -3.01 11.23
C LEU A 364 24.48 -3.03 11.33
N VAL A 365 23.91 -2.63 12.48
CA VAL A 365 22.48 -2.27 12.57
C VAL A 365 22.35 -0.73 12.58
N PRO A 366 21.77 -0.09 11.55
CA PRO A 366 21.69 1.37 11.45
C PRO A 366 20.91 2.04 12.59
N ALA A 367 19.84 1.39 13.06
CA ALA A 367 18.97 1.92 14.10
C ALA A 367 19.66 2.05 15.46
N THR A 368 20.44 1.03 15.87
CA THR A 368 21.17 0.96 17.15
C THR A 368 22.61 1.44 17.07
N GLU A 369 23.10 1.81 15.88
CA GLU A 369 24.46 2.29 15.61
C GLU A 369 25.57 1.27 15.92
N SER A 370 25.21 0.00 16.13
CA SER A 370 26.12 -1.05 16.62
C SER A 370 26.69 -1.91 15.50
N PHE A 371 28.02 -1.99 15.45
CA PHE A 371 28.76 -2.97 14.66
C PHE A 371 28.87 -4.29 15.43
N TYR A 372 28.30 -5.37 14.90
CA TYR A 372 28.32 -6.69 15.54
C TYR A 372 29.51 -7.55 15.12
N TRP A 373 29.99 -7.38 13.88
CA TRP A 373 31.11 -8.14 13.33
C TRP A 373 31.91 -7.30 12.34
N SER A 374 33.22 -7.58 12.24
CA SER A 374 34.12 -6.97 11.25
C SER A 374 35.32 -7.89 10.99
N GLU A 375 35.65 -8.16 9.73
CA GLU A 375 36.84 -8.94 9.34
C GLU A 375 37.49 -8.36 8.08
N SER A 376 38.82 -8.34 8.04
CA SER A 376 39.60 -7.89 6.88
C SER A 376 39.92 -9.05 5.92
N TYR A 377 39.70 -8.85 4.64
CA TYR A 377 40.06 -9.73 3.54
C TYR A 377 41.33 -9.24 2.81
N PRO A 378 42.24 -10.13 2.40
CA PRO A 378 42.23 -11.58 2.62
C PRO A 378 42.56 -11.94 4.08
N GLY A 379 41.64 -12.67 4.72
CA GLY A 379 41.70 -13.06 6.14
C GLY A 379 41.34 -14.53 6.34
N GLN A 380 40.93 -14.90 7.55
CA GLN A 380 40.53 -16.27 7.89
C GLN A 380 39.38 -16.74 6.99
N PHE A 381 38.42 -15.86 6.71
CA PHE A 381 37.32 -16.10 5.78
C PHE A 381 37.77 -16.49 4.36
N GLY A 382 38.77 -15.81 3.80
CA GLY A 382 39.28 -16.10 2.45
C GLY A 382 39.93 -17.49 2.33
N SER A 383 40.46 -18.02 3.45
CA SER A 383 41.07 -19.35 3.48
C SER A 383 40.05 -20.49 3.31
N ASN A 384 38.77 -20.27 3.65
CA ASN A 384 37.71 -21.27 3.44
C ASN A 384 37.30 -21.34 1.96
N TYR A 385 37.16 -20.19 1.30
CA TYR A 385 36.78 -20.12 -0.12
C TYR A 385 37.91 -20.55 -1.07
N SER A 386 39.17 -20.43 -0.65
CA SER A 386 40.30 -21.05 -1.36
C SER A 386 40.34 -22.59 -1.31
N ARG A 387 39.27 -23.24 -0.82
CA ARG A 387 39.05 -24.69 -0.90
C ARG A 387 37.72 -25.06 -1.58
N SER A 388 36.95 -24.08 -2.06
CA SER A 388 35.62 -24.29 -2.66
C SER A 388 35.66 -24.24 -4.19
N ASP A 389 34.53 -24.57 -4.84
CA ASP A 389 34.39 -24.50 -6.29
C ASP A 389 34.54 -23.08 -6.84
N LEU A 390 34.38 -22.05 -6.00
CA LEU A 390 34.55 -20.66 -6.42
C LEU A 390 35.98 -20.33 -6.91
N LEU A 391 36.99 -21.14 -6.56
CA LEU A 391 38.35 -21.03 -7.12
C LEU A 391 38.43 -21.15 -8.66
N LYS A 392 37.35 -21.62 -9.31
CA LYS A 392 37.24 -21.73 -10.76
C LYS A 392 36.83 -20.40 -11.42
N PHE A 393 36.41 -19.41 -10.63
CA PHE A 393 35.81 -18.16 -11.08
C PHE A 393 36.60 -16.94 -10.61
N ILE A 394 36.46 -15.81 -11.33
CA ILE A 394 36.90 -14.51 -10.82
C ILE A 394 35.80 -13.97 -9.91
N LEU A 395 36.11 -13.84 -8.62
CA LEU A 395 35.23 -13.21 -7.64
C LEU A 395 35.54 -11.72 -7.52
N ASP A 396 34.51 -10.90 -7.60
CA ASP A 396 34.56 -9.50 -7.22
C ASP A 396 34.11 -9.29 -5.76
N GLU A 397 34.22 -8.05 -5.30
CA GLU A 397 33.86 -7.66 -3.94
C GLU A 397 32.33 -7.80 -3.69
N GLU A 398 31.50 -7.65 -4.72
CA GLU A 398 30.03 -7.82 -4.67
C GLU A 398 29.65 -9.30 -4.45
N MET A 399 30.29 -10.22 -5.17
CA MET A 399 30.16 -11.66 -4.93
C MET A 399 30.56 -12.04 -3.51
N ILE A 400 31.74 -11.62 -3.06
CA ILE A 400 32.24 -11.98 -1.72
C ILE A 400 31.27 -11.48 -0.64
N LEU A 401 30.73 -10.26 -0.78
CA LEU A 401 29.73 -9.72 0.14
C LEU A 401 28.41 -10.52 0.13
N ALA A 402 27.94 -10.95 -1.05
CA ALA A 402 26.75 -11.80 -1.18
C ALA A 402 26.94 -13.17 -0.52
N PHE A 403 28.12 -13.79 -0.66
CA PHE A 403 28.48 -15.04 0.02
C PHE A 403 28.55 -14.87 1.55
N ILE A 404 29.12 -13.77 2.05
CA ILE A 404 29.14 -13.43 3.49
C ILE A 404 27.71 -13.30 4.05
N ALA A 405 26.83 -12.60 3.34
CA ALA A 405 25.44 -12.42 3.76
C ALA A 405 24.64 -13.73 3.75
N ALA A 406 24.80 -14.57 2.72
CA ALA A 406 24.16 -15.88 2.65
C ALA A 406 24.62 -16.83 3.78
N ALA A 407 25.92 -16.77 4.12
CA ALA A 407 26.53 -17.53 5.21
C ALA A 407 26.26 -16.96 6.61
N LYS A 408 25.62 -15.78 6.72
CA LYS A 408 25.20 -15.13 7.99
C LYS A 408 26.36 -14.91 8.95
N ILE A 409 27.52 -14.57 8.41
CA ILE A 409 28.78 -14.58 9.15
C ILE A 409 28.80 -13.46 10.19
N GLY A 410 29.14 -13.83 11.42
CA GLY A 410 29.17 -12.91 12.55
C GLY A 410 27.81 -12.31 12.89
N ASN A 411 26.70 -12.92 12.44
CA ASN A 411 25.36 -12.45 12.77
C ASN A 411 24.83 -13.09 14.07
N PRO A 412 24.62 -12.32 15.15
CA PRO A 412 24.00 -12.81 16.38
C PRO A 412 22.46 -12.69 16.36
N LEU A 413 21.86 -12.11 15.31
CA LEU A 413 20.44 -11.80 15.24
C LEU A 413 19.65 -12.99 14.64
N PRO A 414 18.41 -13.22 15.11
CA PRO A 414 17.56 -14.29 14.56
C PRO A 414 17.12 -13.95 13.13
N CYS A 415 17.45 -14.83 12.18
CA CYS A 415 16.98 -14.72 10.80
C CYS A 415 15.45 -14.77 10.69
N ARG A 416 14.90 -14.05 9.72
CA ARG A 416 13.46 -14.00 9.41
C ARG A 416 13.21 -14.30 7.95
N SER A 417 12.12 -15.02 7.66
CA SER A 417 11.67 -15.23 6.28
C SER A 417 11.30 -13.91 5.61
N THR A 418 11.38 -13.81 4.29
CA THR A 418 11.01 -12.58 3.58
C THR A 418 9.54 -12.19 3.78
N ARG A 419 8.65 -13.15 4.03
CA ARG A 419 7.26 -12.85 4.43
C ARG A 419 7.20 -12.11 5.77
N LEU A 420 8.00 -12.50 6.77
CA LEU A 420 8.02 -11.85 8.09
C LEU A 420 8.66 -10.46 8.04
N LYS A 421 9.77 -10.32 7.30
CA LYS A 421 10.41 -9.01 7.04
C LYS A 421 9.42 -8.04 6.40
N LEU A 422 8.78 -8.44 5.29
CA LEU A 422 7.76 -7.63 4.62
C LEU A 422 6.57 -7.31 5.52
N SER A 423 6.02 -8.27 6.29
CA SER A 423 4.89 -7.97 7.19
C SER A 423 5.25 -6.96 8.28
N PHE A 424 6.50 -6.97 8.75
CA PHE A 424 6.98 -5.98 9.72
C PHE A 424 7.10 -4.60 9.08
N SER A 425 7.75 -4.48 7.92
CA SER A 425 7.83 -3.22 7.17
C SER A 425 6.44 -2.65 6.87
N CYS A 426 5.51 -3.47 6.33
CA CYS A 426 4.16 -3.03 6.01
C CYS A 426 3.38 -2.58 7.27
N SER A 427 3.66 -3.16 8.45
CA SER A 427 3.02 -2.73 9.70
C SER A 427 3.49 -1.36 10.20
N ALA A 428 4.69 -0.92 9.80
CA ALA A 428 5.21 0.41 10.10
C ALA A 428 4.59 1.51 9.21
N GLN A 429 3.90 1.14 8.11
CA GLN A 429 3.13 2.06 7.30
C GLN A 429 1.96 2.61 8.13
N LYS A 430 2.10 3.84 8.62
CA LYS A 430 1.03 4.53 9.36
C LYS A 430 -0.23 4.56 8.48
N PRO A 431 -1.36 4.00 8.92
CA PRO A 431 -2.61 4.11 8.18
C PRO A 431 -3.02 5.57 8.18
N ARG A 432 -2.75 6.29 7.08
CA ARG A 432 -3.32 7.61 6.91
C ARG A 432 -4.82 7.42 6.75
N SER A 433 -5.57 8.01 7.67
CA SER A 433 -6.95 8.38 7.37
C SER A 433 -6.91 9.11 6.04
N VAL A 434 -7.70 8.62 5.07
CA VAL A 434 -7.95 9.39 3.87
C VAL A 434 -8.74 10.60 4.36
N SER A 435 -8.04 11.71 4.57
CA SER A 435 -8.67 13.03 4.63
C SER A 435 -9.16 13.31 3.22
N VAL A 436 -10.26 12.65 2.86
CA VAL A 436 -11.19 13.14 1.86
C VAL A 436 -11.39 14.59 2.26
N TYR A 437 -10.93 15.51 1.42
CA TYR A 437 -11.09 16.93 1.67
C TYR A 437 -12.59 17.22 1.58
N THR A 438 -13.26 17.08 2.72
CA THR A 438 -14.63 17.52 2.97
C THR A 438 -14.61 19.03 3.02
N GLY A 439 -14.36 19.63 1.85
CA GLY A 439 -14.21 21.07 1.67
C GLY A 439 -15.40 21.78 2.27
N ASN A 440 -15.11 22.58 3.31
CA ASN A 440 -16.10 23.24 4.17
C ASN A 440 -17.27 22.31 4.54
N GLU A 441 -17.13 21.51 5.60
CA GLU A 441 -18.16 20.58 6.09
C GLU A 441 -19.58 21.19 6.16
N ARG A 442 -19.69 22.49 6.47
CA ARG A 442 -20.97 23.22 6.48
C ARG A 442 -21.62 23.31 5.10
N ALA A 443 -20.84 23.49 4.03
CA ALA A 443 -21.33 23.49 2.66
C ALA A 443 -21.81 22.10 2.22
N ILE A 444 -21.08 21.04 2.60
CA ILE A 444 -21.48 19.65 2.33
C ILE A 444 -22.76 19.29 3.10
N LEU A 445 -22.85 19.65 4.38
CA LEU A 445 -24.06 19.47 5.18
C LEU A 445 -25.26 20.23 4.59
N LEU A 446 -25.08 21.48 4.16
CA LEU A 446 -26.12 22.26 3.49
C LEU A 446 -26.54 21.64 2.14
N PHE A 447 -25.60 21.08 1.38
CA PHE A 447 -25.89 20.40 0.12
C PHE A 447 -26.71 19.11 0.34
N LEU A 448 -26.29 18.26 1.28
CA LEU A 448 -27.03 17.05 1.65
C LEU A 448 -28.41 17.36 2.25
N LEU A 449 -28.52 18.45 3.03
CA LEU A 449 -29.81 18.91 3.57
C LEU A 449 -30.72 19.45 2.45
N PHE A 450 -30.17 20.15 1.46
CA PHE A 450 -30.90 20.56 0.26
C PHE A 450 -31.36 19.34 -0.57
N GLU A 451 -30.48 18.38 -0.83
CA GLU A 451 -30.78 17.18 -1.61
C GLU A 451 -31.86 16.31 -0.93
N THR A 452 -31.78 16.12 0.38
CA THR A 452 -32.82 15.43 1.16
C THR A 452 -34.15 16.19 1.17
N VAL A 453 -34.15 17.53 1.26
CA VAL A 453 -35.38 18.33 1.11
C VAL A 453 -35.98 18.17 -0.29
N VAL A 454 -35.18 18.19 -1.35
CA VAL A 454 -35.64 17.95 -2.73
C VAL A 454 -36.26 16.57 -2.87
N LEU A 455 -35.63 15.52 -2.33
CA LEU A 455 -36.17 14.15 -2.33
C LEU A 455 -37.48 14.02 -1.54
N VAL A 456 -37.59 14.68 -0.38
CA VAL A 456 -38.84 14.71 0.41
C VAL A 456 -39.95 15.44 -0.33
N VAL A 457 -39.68 16.59 -0.96
CA VAL A 457 -40.64 17.31 -1.79
C VAL A 457 -41.08 16.45 -2.98
N PHE A 458 -40.14 15.78 -3.65
CA PHE A 458 -40.45 14.87 -4.75
C PHE A 458 -41.33 13.69 -4.29
N ALA A 459 -41.02 13.07 -3.15
CA ALA A 459 -41.84 12.02 -2.56
C ALA A 459 -43.26 12.50 -2.20
N ILE A 460 -43.41 13.72 -1.66
CA ILE A 460 -44.72 14.35 -1.39
C ILE A 460 -45.50 14.58 -2.70
N VAL A 461 -44.85 15.09 -3.74
CA VAL A 461 -45.47 15.31 -5.06
C VAL A 461 -45.89 13.98 -5.70
N VAL A 462 -45.02 12.96 -5.73
CA VAL A 462 -45.34 11.63 -6.24
C VAL A 462 -46.49 11.00 -5.47
N ARG A 463 -46.49 11.09 -4.12
CA ARG A 463 -47.60 10.62 -3.28
C ARG A 463 -48.90 11.37 -3.57
N PHE A 464 -48.84 12.68 -3.77
CA PHE A 464 -50.01 13.48 -4.15
C PHE A 464 -50.54 13.09 -5.55
N CYS A 465 -49.64 12.88 -6.52
CA CYS A 465 -50.00 12.37 -7.84
C CYS A 465 -50.65 10.98 -7.74
N TRP A 466 -50.08 10.04 -6.98
CA TRP A 466 -50.69 8.71 -6.76
C TRP A 466 -52.08 8.80 -6.13
N ILE A 467 -52.26 9.63 -5.10
CA ILE A 467 -53.56 9.85 -4.45
C ILE A 467 -54.56 10.50 -5.42
N PHE A 468 -54.10 11.39 -6.30
CA PHE A 468 -54.93 12.08 -7.29
C PHE A 468 -55.37 11.14 -8.42
N TRP A 469 -54.43 10.41 -9.04
CA TRP A 469 -54.70 9.47 -10.13
C TRP A 469 -55.42 8.19 -9.67
N GLY A 470 -55.28 7.81 -8.39
CA GLY A 470 -56.01 6.70 -7.77
C GLY A 470 -57.50 6.95 -7.52
N LYS A 471 -58.02 8.16 -7.79
CA LYS A 471 -59.44 8.48 -7.61
C LYS A 471 -60.31 7.86 -8.71
N ARG A 472 -61.23 6.97 -8.34
CA ARG A 472 -62.22 6.36 -9.24
C ARG A 472 -63.04 7.39 -10.03
N LYS A 473 -63.31 8.55 -9.44
CA LYS A 473 -64.04 9.65 -10.10
C LYS A 473 -63.26 10.32 -11.23
N LEU A 474 -61.93 10.25 -11.22
CA LEU A 474 -61.05 10.71 -12.31
C LEU A 474 -60.78 9.59 -13.33
N GLN A 475 -60.76 8.33 -12.91
CA GLN A 475 -60.68 7.18 -13.83
C GLN A 475 -61.92 7.09 -14.76
N ASN A 476 -63.10 7.44 -14.25
CA ASN A 476 -64.37 7.35 -14.97
C ASN A 476 -64.82 8.67 -15.65
N GLN A 477 -63.99 9.72 -15.68
CA GLN A 477 -64.34 11.01 -16.32
C GLN A 477 -63.17 11.58 -17.12
N ASN A 478 -63.44 12.08 -18.33
CA ASN A 478 -62.44 12.79 -19.14
C ASN A 478 -61.84 13.96 -18.36
N LEU A 479 -60.54 13.88 -18.07
CA LEU A 479 -59.78 14.85 -17.26
C LEU A 479 -60.00 16.31 -17.70
N GLY A 480 -60.08 16.55 -19.02
CA GLY A 480 -60.37 17.86 -19.59
C GLY A 480 -61.67 18.49 -19.05
N ARG A 481 -62.79 17.76 -19.07
CA ARG A 481 -64.09 18.25 -18.55
C ARG A 481 -64.03 18.54 -17.04
N PHE A 482 -63.23 17.81 -16.28
CA PHE A 482 -63.04 18.07 -14.85
C PHE A 482 -62.23 19.36 -14.61
N LEU A 483 -61.13 19.56 -15.34
CA LEU A 483 -60.31 20.76 -15.25
C LEU A 483 -61.07 22.02 -15.70
N GLU A 484 -61.79 21.93 -16.82
CA GLU A 484 -62.63 22.99 -17.37
C GLU A 484 -63.76 23.40 -16.40
N LYS A 485 -64.45 22.43 -15.80
CA LYS A 485 -65.45 22.68 -14.75
C LYS A 485 -64.84 23.28 -13.48
N ARG A 486 -63.58 22.97 -13.16
CA ARG A 486 -62.86 23.60 -12.04
C ARG A 486 -62.40 25.02 -12.36
N HIS A 487 -62.04 25.28 -13.62
CA HIS A 487 -61.71 26.62 -14.11
C HIS A 487 -62.93 27.55 -14.07
N SER A 488 -64.08 27.12 -14.60
CA SER A 488 -65.32 27.92 -14.56
C SER A 488 -65.81 28.19 -13.13
N LEU A 489 -65.68 27.24 -12.20
CA LEU A 489 -65.98 27.48 -10.78
C LEU A 489 -65.00 28.48 -10.12
N ARG A 490 -63.73 28.53 -10.53
CA ARG A 490 -62.77 29.55 -10.07
C ARG A 490 -63.10 30.94 -10.63
N LEU A 491 -63.49 31.03 -11.91
CA LEU A 491 -63.97 32.28 -12.52
C LEU A 491 -65.21 32.81 -11.79
N LYS A 492 -66.24 31.96 -11.61
CA LYS A 492 -67.44 32.33 -10.84
C LYS A 492 -67.12 32.77 -9.41
N LYS A 493 -66.18 32.10 -8.72
CA LYS A 493 -65.74 32.57 -7.39
C LYS A 493 -65.14 33.99 -7.48
N LYS A 494 -64.28 34.27 -8.47
CA LYS A 494 -63.66 35.59 -8.67
C LYS A 494 -64.68 36.68 -9.01
N GLU A 495 -65.72 36.34 -9.76
CA GLU A 495 -66.88 37.22 -10.03
C GLU A 495 -67.62 37.53 -8.72
N TYR A 496 -68.00 36.51 -7.93
CA TYR A 496 -68.63 36.73 -6.62
C TYR A 496 -67.75 37.55 -5.67
N ASP A 497 -66.46 37.22 -5.55
CA ASP A 497 -65.50 37.95 -4.72
C ASP A 497 -65.47 39.44 -5.10
N ARG A 498 -65.46 39.76 -6.41
CA ARG A 498 -65.50 41.14 -6.92
C ARG A 498 -66.83 41.84 -6.60
N THR A 499 -67.97 41.21 -6.87
CA THR A 499 -69.29 41.82 -6.61
C THR A 499 -69.53 42.04 -5.12
N ILE A 500 -68.98 41.18 -4.25
CA ILE A 500 -69.06 41.34 -2.80
C ILE A 500 -68.28 42.59 -2.37
N SER A 501 -67.03 42.76 -2.82
CA SER A 501 -66.25 43.97 -2.49
C SER A 501 -66.86 45.26 -3.06
N GLU A 502 -67.44 45.23 -4.26
CA GLU A 502 -68.16 46.38 -4.84
C GLU A 502 -69.44 46.73 -4.06
N LEU A 503 -70.10 45.75 -3.43
CA LEU A 503 -71.28 45.98 -2.58
C LEU A 503 -70.91 46.37 -1.13
N GLU A 504 -69.84 45.81 -0.56
CA GLU A 504 -69.28 46.23 0.73
C GLU A 504 -68.88 47.71 0.68
N GLN A 505 -68.24 48.16 -0.41
CA GLN A 505 -67.86 49.56 -0.60
C GLN A 505 -69.09 50.50 -0.73
N LYS A 506 -70.18 50.05 -1.37
CA LYS A 506 -71.43 50.83 -1.44
C LYS A 506 -72.16 50.90 -0.10
N ALA A 507 -72.23 49.77 0.62
CA ALA A 507 -72.85 49.71 1.94
C ALA A 507 -72.10 50.55 3.01
N ALA A 508 -70.79 50.79 2.82
CA ALA A 508 -70.00 51.69 3.66
C ALA A 508 -70.28 53.18 3.41
N ASN A 509 -70.84 53.54 2.24
CA ASN A 509 -71.09 54.93 1.84
C ASN A 509 -72.56 55.36 2.05
N ASP A 510 -73.53 54.47 1.77
CA ASP A 510 -74.96 54.80 1.78
C ASP A 510 -75.71 54.14 2.96
N ALA A 511 -76.10 54.95 3.94
CA ALA A 511 -76.78 54.51 5.17
C ALA A 511 -78.29 54.21 5.00
N SER A 512 -78.67 53.35 4.04
CA SER A 512 -80.05 52.83 3.89
C SER A 512 -80.06 51.31 3.65
N THR A 513 -80.00 50.55 4.75
CA THR A 513 -79.48 49.17 4.76
C THR A 513 -80.54 48.11 5.07
N SER A 514 -81.34 47.73 4.06
CA SER A 514 -82.06 46.43 4.05
C SER A 514 -81.68 45.61 2.81
N ASN A 515 -82.05 46.10 1.63
CA ASN A 515 -81.97 45.35 0.37
C ASN A 515 -80.51 45.08 -0.06
N VAL A 516 -79.59 46.00 0.24
CA VAL A 516 -78.15 45.81 -0.04
C VAL A 516 -77.55 44.70 0.85
N LEU A 517 -77.98 44.62 2.12
CA LEU A 517 -77.49 43.63 3.07
C LEU A 517 -78.04 42.22 2.79
N GLU A 518 -79.29 42.13 2.31
CA GLU A 518 -79.90 40.88 1.84
C GLU A 518 -79.22 40.35 0.55
N ASN A 519 -78.93 41.24 -0.41
CA ASN A 519 -78.14 40.90 -1.59
C ASN A 519 -76.70 40.48 -1.24
N LEU A 520 -76.07 41.13 -0.25
CA LEU A 520 -74.73 40.74 0.21
C LEU A 520 -74.74 39.35 0.87
N THR A 521 -75.69 39.09 1.77
CA THR A 521 -75.77 37.80 2.48
C THR A 521 -76.14 36.63 1.56
N THR A 522 -76.97 36.84 0.53
CA THR A 522 -77.23 35.83 -0.51
C THR A 522 -75.99 35.55 -1.37
N LEU A 523 -75.29 36.57 -1.88
CA LEU A 523 -74.04 36.40 -2.64
C LEU A 523 -72.94 35.72 -1.83
N VAL A 524 -72.79 36.05 -0.55
CA VAL A 524 -71.86 35.37 0.37
C VAL A 524 -72.21 33.88 0.53
N ARG A 525 -73.51 33.54 0.62
CA ARG A 525 -73.97 32.14 0.69
C ARG A 525 -73.70 31.38 -0.61
N GLU A 526 -73.89 31.99 -1.77
CA GLU A 526 -73.55 31.39 -3.08
C GLU A 526 -72.03 31.19 -3.25
N ARG A 527 -71.23 32.21 -2.91
CA ARG A 527 -69.76 32.17 -2.86
C ARG A 527 -69.27 31.02 -1.99
N GLN A 528 -69.84 30.85 -0.78
CA GLN A 528 -69.53 29.71 0.08
C GLN A 528 -69.93 28.37 -0.56
N GLY A 529 -71.06 28.31 -1.28
CA GLY A 529 -71.47 27.15 -2.06
C GLY A 529 -70.46 26.77 -3.16
N VAL A 530 -69.92 27.75 -3.90
CA VAL A 530 -68.84 27.55 -4.89
C VAL A 530 -67.54 27.13 -4.21
N GLN A 531 -67.18 27.75 -3.08
CA GLN A 531 -65.98 27.39 -2.32
C GLN A 531 -66.03 25.96 -1.77
N ARG A 532 -67.19 25.52 -1.25
CA ARG A 532 -67.43 24.11 -0.88
C ARG A 532 -67.24 23.19 -2.09
N LYS A 533 -67.80 23.53 -3.26
CA LYS A 533 -67.62 22.77 -4.52
C LYS A 533 -66.17 22.73 -5.01
N LEU A 534 -65.34 23.74 -4.73
CA LEU A 534 -63.92 23.80 -5.08
C LEU A 534 -62.99 23.05 -4.11
N SER A 535 -63.46 22.72 -2.90
CA SER A 535 -62.71 21.95 -1.91
C SER A 535 -62.34 20.56 -2.46
N THR A 536 -61.14 20.10 -2.14
CA THR A 536 -60.60 18.81 -2.61
C THR A 536 -61.46 17.63 -2.14
N THR A 537 -61.99 17.70 -0.92
CA THR A 537 -62.84 16.67 -0.31
C THR A 537 -64.19 16.50 -1.02
N TYR A 538 -64.82 17.60 -1.45
CA TYR A 538 -66.16 17.58 -2.05
C TYR A 538 -66.13 17.33 -3.57
N SER A 539 -65.16 17.93 -4.27
CA SER A 539 -65.06 17.82 -5.74
C SER A 539 -64.67 16.41 -6.20
N LEU A 540 -63.67 15.79 -5.57
CA LEU A 540 -63.20 14.44 -5.92
C LEU A 540 -64.07 13.33 -5.31
N GLY A 541 -64.84 13.64 -4.27
CA GLY A 541 -65.61 12.66 -3.50
C GLY A 541 -64.76 11.89 -2.50
N ARG A 542 -65.40 11.44 -1.42
CA ARG A 542 -64.82 10.50 -0.47
C ARG A 542 -65.03 9.10 -1.03
N ASP A 543 -63.98 8.47 -1.54
CA ASP A 543 -64.05 7.04 -1.84
C ASP A 543 -64.39 6.30 -0.55
N LYS A 544 -65.46 5.50 -0.57
CA LYS A 544 -65.74 4.60 0.54
C LYS A 544 -64.65 3.53 0.57
N ASN A 545 -63.71 3.65 1.52
CA ASN A 545 -62.86 2.52 1.90
C ASN A 545 -63.78 1.34 2.23
N LYS A 546 -63.64 0.21 1.52
CA LYS A 546 -64.38 -1.01 1.84
C LYS A 546 -63.90 -1.65 3.15
N ASN A 547 -62.73 -1.25 3.66
CA ASN A 547 -62.24 -1.63 4.97
C ASN A 547 -62.49 -0.48 5.94
N ASN A 548 -63.64 -0.54 6.61
CA ASN A 548 -63.87 -0.20 8.02
C ASN A 548 -65.37 -0.31 8.30
N ASN A 549 -65.83 -1.54 8.61
CA ASN A 549 -67.12 -1.76 9.25
C ASN A 549 -67.04 -1.33 10.72
N VAL A 550 -67.05 -0.02 10.95
CA VAL A 550 -67.32 0.57 12.28
C VAL A 550 -68.47 1.54 12.09
N GLN A 551 -69.56 1.29 12.82
CA GLN A 551 -70.76 2.12 12.78
C GLN A 551 -70.41 3.55 13.20
N GLN A 552 -70.47 4.49 12.25
CA GLN A 552 -70.62 5.90 12.59
C GLN A 552 -72.08 6.28 12.38
N LYS A 553 -72.80 6.44 13.51
CA LYS A 553 -74.18 6.94 13.53
C LYS A 553 -74.26 8.29 12.82
N ASP A 554 -75.26 8.46 11.97
CA ASP A 554 -75.67 9.79 11.52
C ASP A 554 -76.17 10.58 12.75
N LEU A 555 -75.36 11.53 13.21
CA LEU A 555 -75.72 12.51 14.22
C LEU A 555 -75.62 13.91 13.60
N LEU A 556 -76.71 14.31 12.94
CA LEU A 556 -77.02 15.71 12.74
C LEU A 556 -77.65 16.23 14.05
N PRO A 557 -77.06 17.22 14.75
CA PRO A 557 -77.80 17.97 15.74
C PRO A 557 -78.72 18.94 15.01
N ILE A 558 -80.03 18.75 15.19
CA ILE A 558 -81.03 19.78 14.93
C ILE A 558 -80.73 20.94 15.89
N TYR A 559 -80.76 22.16 15.35
CA TYR A 559 -80.54 23.37 16.13
C TYR A 559 -81.87 23.79 16.76
N ASP A 560 -81.97 23.74 18.09
CA ASP A 560 -83.06 24.39 18.81
C ASP A 560 -82.53 25.04 20.10
N GLY A 561 -83.25 26.04 20.60
CA GLY A 561 -82.66 27.15 21.34
C GLY A 561 -82.50 27.00 22.85
N SER A 562 -81.67 27.90 23.38
CA SER A 562 -81.68 28.49 24.72
C SER A 562 -80.74 27.96 25.82
N THR A 563 -80.27 28.93 26.61
CA THR A 563 -79.63 28.86 27.94
C THR A 563 -78.13 28.53 28.06
N ARG A 564 -77.46 29.38 28.85
CA ARG A 564 -76.06 29.32 29.28
C ARG A 564 -75.86 28.28 30.39
N SER A 565 -74.65 27.72 30.51
CA SER A 565 -73.80 27.97 31.71
C SER A 565 -72.40 27.36 31.56
N TYR A 566 -71.43 27.98 32.24
CA TYR A 566 -70.07 27.47 32.44
C TYR A 566 -69.98 26.81 33.82
N SER A 567 -69.08 25.83 34.00
CA SER A 567 -68.35 25.67 35.27
C SER A 567 -67.03 24.89 35.08
N PHE A 568 -66.12 25.06 36.03
CA PHE A 568 -64.70 24.65 36.03
C PHE A 568 -64.39 23.84 37.30
N ARG A 569 -63.16 23.28 37.39
CA ARG A 569 -62.56 22.46 38.49
C ARG A 569 -62.93 20.97 38.42
N GLY A 570 -62.07 19.99 38.74
CA GLY A 570 -60.95 19.94 39.71
C GLY A 570 -61.38 19.07 40.91
N SER A 571 -60.58 18.23 41.58
CA SER A 571 -59.12 18.04 41.65
C SER A 571 -58.74 16.59 42.09
N LYS A 572 -57.45 16.34 42.34
CA LYS A 572 -56.83 15.07 42.80
C LYS A 572 -57.30 14.55 44.17
N ASN A 573 -57.18 13.23 44.41
CA ASN A 573 -56.36 12.55 45.46
C ASN A 573 -56.75 11.05 45.53
N GLU A 574 -55.80 10.08 45.47
CA GLU A 574 -55.27 9.25 46.58
C GLU A 574 -56.26 8.18 47.14
N THR A 575 -55.92 6.96 47.60
CA THR A 575 -54.67 6.18 47.75
C THR A 575 -55.02 4.68 48.06
N VAL A 576 -53.97 3.85 48.24
CA VAL A 576 -53.92 2.58 49.03
C VAL A 576 -54.19 1.24 48.32
N THR A 577 -53.26 0.33 48.58
CA THR A 577 -53.08 -1.08 48.19
C THR A 577 -53.90 -2.08 49.04
N ILE A 578 -54.03 -3.34 48.59
CA ILE A 578 -53.52 -4.55 49.27
C ILE A 578 -53.78 -5.83 48.42
N PHE A 579 -52.92 -6.83 48.59
CA PHE A 579 -52.91 -8.14 47.89
C PHE A 579 -54.09 -9.05 48.29
N HIS A 580 -54.40 -10.08 47.47
CA HIS A 580 -54.10 -11.48 47.82
C HIS A 580 -54.29 -12.46 46.64
N THR A 581 -53.80 -13.68 46.84
CA THR A 581 -53.41 -14.71 45.85
C THR A 581 -54.37 -15.91 45.77
N PHE A 582 -54.05 -16.85 44.85
CA PHE A 582 -54.61 -18.20 44.65
C PHE A 582 -55.97 -18.29 43.93
N ASN A 583 -56.33 -19.37 43.23
CA ASN A 583 -55.59 -20.35 42.40
C ASN A 583 -56.64 -21.19 41.63
N ASP A 584 -56.19 -22.24 40.92
CA ASP A 584 -56.97 -23.40 40.45
C ASP A 584 -57.88 -23.21 39.21
N ALA A 585 -58.11 -24.23 38.36
CA ALA A 585 -57.33 -25.41 37.96
C ALA A 585 -58.07 -26.13 36.80
N TYR A 586 -57.38 -27.03 36.07
CA TYR A 586 -57.91 -28.03 35.11
C TYR A 586 -58.60 -27.47 33.83
N SER A 587 -58.64 -28.14 32.67
CA SER A 587 -57.87 -29.28 32.09
C SER A 587 -58.34 -29.49 30.64
N GLY A 588 -57.55 -30.13 29.75
CA GLY A 588 -58.09 -30.64 28.48
C GLY A 588 -57.12 -30.69 27.30
N ASP A 589 -56.13 -31.58 27.38
CA ASP A 589 -55.68 -32.56 26.38
C ASP A 589 -55.87 -32.24 24.88
N GLU A 590 -54.79 -32.02 24.13
CA GLU A 590 -53.97 -33.01 23.41
C GLU A 590 -54.38 -33.19 21.93
N SER A 591 -53.56 -32.70 21.02
CA SER A 591 -52.70 -33.56 20.17
C SER A 591 -51.78 -32.72 19.27
N SER A 592 -50.48 -33.03 19.35
CA SER A 592 -49.42 -32.55 18.44
C SER A 592 -49.36 -33.45 17.18
N PRO A 593 -48.41 -33.34 16.21
CA PRO A 593 -46.98 -32.99 16.33
C PRO A 593 -46.70 -31.52 15.94
N GLU A 594 -45.84 -30.78 16.64
CA GLU A 594 -44.36 -30.88 16.65
C GLU A 594 -43.70 -30.57 15.30
N THR A 595 -42.65 -29.76 15.23
CA THR A 595 -42.10 -28.68 16.08
C THR A 595 -41.18 -27.85 15.14
N ASN A 596 -41.05 -26.52 15.25
CA ASN A 596 -40.31 -25.79 16.27
C ASN A 596 -38.87 -26.33 16.48
N SER A 597 -37.84 -25.55 16.75
CA SER A 597 -37.59 -24.10 16.80
C SER A 597 -36.06 -24.00 17.05
N SER A 598 -35.40 -22.96 17.54
CA SER A 598 -35.69 -21.56 17.92
C SER A 598 -34.34 -20.82 17.69
N GLU A 599 -34.27 -19.50 17.46
CA GLU A 599 -34.38 -18.42 18.48
C GLU A 599 -33.42 -18.65 19.69
N HIS A 600 -32.75 -17.65 20.22
CA HIS A 600 -33.18 -16.28 20.53
C HIS A 600 -32.02 -15.27 20.25
N ASP A 601 -32.27 -14.04 19.81
CA ASP A 601 -32.84 -12.87 20.54
C ASP A 601 -31.94 -12.36 21.70
N LEU A 602 -31.98 -11.10 22.15
CA LEU A 602 -32.99 -10.03 22.00
C LEU A 602 -32.35 -8.61 22.05
N VAL A 603 -33.17 -7.59 21.76
CA VAL A 603 -32.92 -6.13 21.87
C VAL A 603 -33.36 -5.64 23.30
N THR A 604 -33.15 -4.44 23.85
CA THR A 604 -33.03 -3.05 23.32
C THR A 604 -32.41 -2.07 24.37
N GLU A 605 -31.97 -0.89 23.91
CA GLU A 605 -31.99 0.48 24.53
C GLU A 605 -31.80 0.67 26.07
N ILE A 606 -30.82 1.46 26.57
CA ILE A 606 -30.72 2.95 26.61
C ILE A 606 -31.97 3.57 27.32
N GLU A 607 -31.91 4.33 28.43
CA GLU A 607 -31.17 5.61 28.63
C GLU A 607 -30.96 6.08 30.11
N LEU A 608 -29.92 6.91 30.29
CA LEU A 608 -29.49 7.86 31.37
C LEU A 608 -30.36 8.17 32.62
N THR A 609 -29.71 8.38 33.80
CA THR A 609 -29.55 9.74 34.43
C THR A 609 -28.72 9.84 35.76
N SER A 610 -27.95 10.95 35.87
CA SER A 610 -27.55 11.76 37.06
C SER A 610 -26.78 11.24 38.31
N LYS A 611 -25.53 11.74 38.45
CA LYS A 611 -24.86 12.41 39.61
C LYS A 611 -25.15 12.00 41.09
N ALA A 612 -24.08 11.67 41.83
CA ALA A 612 -23.66 12.38 43.08
C ALA A 612 -22.22 11.99 43.56
N LYS A 613 -21.62 12.82 44.45
CA LYS A 613 -20.25 12.69 45.01
C LYS A 613 -20.23 11.87 46.32
N GLY A 614 -19.12 11.16 46.64
CA GLY A 614 -18.97 10.50 47.96
C GLY A 614 -17.58 9.94 48.33
N LYS A 615 -16.70 10.80 48.85
CA LYS A 615 -15.42 10.58 49.56
C LYS A 615 -15.06 9.18 50.15
N ALA A 616 -13.87 8.69 49.75
CA ALA A 616 -12.66 8.49 50.58
C ALA A 616 -12.39 7.22 51.45
N LYS A 617 -11.07 6.95 51.51
CA LYS A 617 -10.24 6.22 52.51
C LYS A 617 -9.97 4.71 52.36
N CYS A 618 -8.67 4.48 52.16
CA CYS A 618 -7.81 3.32 52.40
C CYS A 618 -8.19 2.39 53.56
N ASN A 619 -7.77 1.13 53.45
CA ASN A 619 -6.63 0.61 54.22
C ASN A 619 -5.99 -0.61 53.55
N ALA A 620 -4.73 -0.90 53.91
CA ALA A 620 -3.90 -2.00 53.43
C ALA A 620 -4.05 -3.27 54.31
N PHE A 621 -3.09 -4.20 54.20
CA PHE A 621 -2.91 -5.54 54.81
C PHE A 621 -3.34 -6.72 53.92
N VAL A 622 -2.56 -7.80 53.76
CA VAL A 622 -1.09 -8.02 53.94
C VAL A 622 -0.70 -9.25 53.11
N ASP A 623 0.59 -9.51 52.91
CA ASP A 623 1.10 -10.75 52.29
C ASP A 623 0.59 -12.02 52.98
N ASP A 624 0.56 -13.14 52.25
CA ASP A 624 1.20 -14.36 52.74
C ASP A 624 1.62 -15.26 51.56
N THR A 625 2.67 -16.04 51.78
CA THR A 625 3.48 -16.72 50.76
C THR A 625 3.19 -18.21 50.60
N ASP A 626 3.79 -18.77 49.54
CA ASP A 626 4.52 -20.06 49.51
C ASP A 626 3.89 -21.39 49.05
N SER A 627 4.79 -22.19 48.49
CA SER A 627 4.76 -23.63 48.14
C SER A 627 3.78 -24.08 47.03
N SER A 628 4.21 -24.67 45.89
CA SER A 628 4.95 -25.95 45.66
C SER A 628 4.02 -27.19 45.75
N ASP A 629 4.13 -28.30 45.01
CA ASP A 629 5.17 -28.86 44.10
C ASP A 629 4.56 -29.81 43.03
N GLU A 630 5.40 -30.18 42.05
CA GLU A 630 5.48 -31.46 41.29
C GLU A 630 4.36 -32.07 40.40
N ASP A 631 4.75 -32.23 39.13
CA ASP A 631 4.69 -33.42 38.25
C ASP A 631 3.38 -34.17 37.86
N GLY A 632 3.14 -34.20 36.54
CA GLY A 632 2.22 -35.11 35.83
C GLY A 632 2.56 -35.18 34.33
N ASN A 633 2.78 -36.39 33.81
CA ASN A 633 3.41 -36.66 32.50
C ASN A 633 2.39 -37.07 31.39
N TRP A 634 2.84 -37.09 30.13
CA TRP A 634 2.24 -37.62 28.88
C TRP A 634 1.32 -36.73 28.02
N GLY A 635 1.71 -36.58 26.74
CA GLY A 635 0.85 -37.06 25.65
C GLY A 635 0.21 -36.04 24.67
N ASP A 636 0.87 -35.88 23.52
CA ASP A 636 0.30 -35.59 22.19
C ASP A 636 -0.41 -34.26 21.83
N PHE A 637 0.18 -33.62 20.80
CA PHE A 637 -0.41 -32.86 19.69
C PHE A 637 -1.88 -32.39 19.78
N TYR A 638 -2.09 -31.07 19.87
CA TYR A 638 -2.85 -30.24 18.89
C TYR A 638 -2.77 -28.76 19.31
N TRP A 639 -2.20 -27.86 18.49
CA TRP A 639 -2.11 -26.43 18.82
C TRP A 639 -3.37 -25.65 18.39
N GLY A 640 -4.21 -25.34 19.37
CA GLY A 640 -5.30 -24.34 19.28
C GLY A 640 -4.91 -22.99 19.90
N TYR A 641 -5.67 -21.93 19.59
CA TYR A 641 -5.36 -20.54 19.97
C TYR A 641 -5.84 -20.12 21.36
N SER A 642 -4.93 -19.61 22.19
CA SER A 642 -5.12 -18.55 23.23
C SER A 642 -3.74 -18.19 23.81
N GLY A 643 -3.41 -17.01 24.32
CA GLY A 643 -4.26 -15.85 24.62
C GLY A 643 -3.82 -15.11 25.89
N SER A 644 -2.55 -14.68 25.99
CA SER A 644 -1.98 -13.83 27.05
C SER A 644 -0.76 -13.10 26.45
N SER A 645 -0.60 -11.77 26.49
CA SER A 645 -0.60 -10.78 27.59
C SER A 645 0.70 -10.74 28.40
N SER A 646 1.70 -10.01 27.89
CA SER A 646 2.76 -9.40 28.71
C SER A 646 3.21 -8.04 28.15
N GLU A 647 2.87 -7.01 28.90
CA GLU A 647 3.70 -5.83 29.24
C GLU A 647 4.36 -5.02 28.11
N SER A 648 3.63 -3.98 27.70
CA SER A 648 4.16 -2.81 27.01
C SER A 648 5.05 -1.95 27.91
N MET A 649 6.35 -1.89 27.63
CA MET A 649 7.29 -1.04 28.35
C MET A 649 7.52 0.28 27.59
N SER A 650 6.74 1.31 27.92
CA SER A 650 6.80 2.64 27.31
C SER A 650 7.78 3.58 28.02
N PRO A 651 8.76 4.20 27.34
CA PRO A 651 9.57 5.26 27.93
C PRO A 651 8.76 6.57 27.99
N LEU A 652 8.56 7.11 29.20
CA LEU A 652 8.10 8.49 29.36
C LEU A 652 9.20 9.47 28.94
N TYR A 653 8.86 10.44 28.09
CA TYR A 653 9.68 11.63 27.88
C TYR A 653 9.33 12.66 28.94
N HIS A 654 10.33 13.08 29.73
CA HIS A 654 10.22 14.24 30.60
C HIS A 654 10.32 15.52 29.77
N PHE A 655 9.28 16.35 29.82
CA PHE A 655 9.36 17.74 29.41
C PHE A 655 10.11 18.55 30.48
N HIS A 656 11.03 19.39 30.04
CA HIS A 656 11.51 20.55 30.80
C HIS A 656 11.30 21.78 29.93
N ASP A 657 10.33 22.61 30.32
CA ASP A 657 10.18 23.95 29.77
C ASP A 657 11.33 24.84 30.27
N GLY A 658 11.80 25.73 29.40
CA GLY A 658 12.86 26.68 29.66
C GLY A 658 12.82 27.79 28.62
N ASP A 659 12.03 28.83 28.91
CA ASP A 659 12.03 30.07 28.13
C ASP A 659 13.40 30.77 28.23
N GLU A 660 13.97 31.15 27.09
CA GLU A 660 14.78 32.37 27.02
C GLU A 660 14.75 32.98 25.61
N ASP A 661 14.22 34.20 25.51
CA ASP A 661 14.21 35.01 24.30
C ASP A 661 15.63 35.39 23.84
N ARG A 662 15.90 35.32 22.53
CA ARG A 662 16.71 36.34 21.83
C ARG A 662 16.55 36.32 20.31
N ASN A 663 16.21 37.49 19.78
CA ASN A 663 16.15 37.77 18.35
C ASN A 663 17.51 37.61 17.66
N MET A 664 17.52 37.03 16.45
CA MET A 664 18.32 37.54 15.34
C MET A 664 17.69 37.17 14.00
N SER A 665 17.48 38.17 13.14
CA SER A 665 16.94 38.02 11.79
C SER A 665 18.05 37.87 10.74
N SER A 666 17.82 37.05 9.71
CA SER A 666 18.10 37.41 8.30
C SER A 666 17.63 36.33 7.32
N ASN A 667 17.34 36.77 6.10
CA ASN A 667 16.77 35.99 4.99
C ASN A 667 17.75 34.94 4.43
N ASP A 668 17.23 33.86 3.82
CA ASP A 668 17.20 33.79 2.34
C ASP A 668 16.22 32.73 1.74
N GLY A 669 15.73 33.00 0.53
CA GLY A 669 15.73 31.99 -0.54
C GLY A 669 14.68 30.86 -0.64
N ARG A 670 13.38 31.02 -0.31
CA ARG A 670 12.37 30.03 -0.74
C ARG A 670 12.01 30.18 -2.23
N ARG A 671 12.49 29.27 -3.09
CA ARG A 671 11.98 29.12 -4.48
C ARG A 671 10.71 28.29 -4.50
N CYS A 672 9.62 28.84 -5.03
CA CYS A 672 8.35 28.14 -5.19
C CYS A 672 8.43 27.04 -6.25
N LEU A 673 8.01 25.82 -5.91
CA LEU A 673 7.72 24.75 -6.88
C LEU A 673 6.29 24.94 -7.41
N ASN A 674 6.15 25.09 -8.73
CA ASN A 674 4.84 25.22 -9.38
C ASN A 674 4.07 23.89 -9.39
N ARG A 675 3.05 23.76 -8.54
CA ARG A 675 2.07 22.66 -8.59
C ARG A 675 0.87 23.09 -9.44
N ARG A 676 0.55 22.36 -10.51
CA ARG A 676 -0.72 22.53 -11.25
C ARG A 676 -1.83 21.74 -10.55
N SER A 677 -2.38 22.28 -9.46
CA SER A 677 -3.68 21.84 -8.95
C SER A 677 -4.79 22.55 -9.74
N TRP A 678 -5.50 21.84 -10.61
CA TRP A 678 -6.66 22.42 -11.30
C TRP A 678 -7.89 22.38 -10.42
N SER A 679 -8.31 23.55 -9.96
CA SER A 679 -9.64 23.80 -9.41
C SER A 679 -10.70 23.59 -10.50
N LEU A 680 -11.74 22.82 -10.20
CA LEU A 680 -12.99 22.88 -10.96
C LEU A 680 -13.61 24.27 -10.76
N SER A 681 -13.94 24.95 -11.85
CA SER A 681 -14.69 26.21 -11.83
C SER A 681 -15.82 26.16 -12.85
N ASN A 682 -17.04 26.00 -12.30
CA ASN A 682 -18.37 26.01 -12.94
C ASN A 682 -18.66 24.87 -13.94
#